data_AF-A0A2X0MRC7-F1
#
_entry.id   AF-A0A2X0MRC7-F1
#
_cell.length_a   1.000
_cell.length_b   1.000
_cell.length_c   1.000
_cell.angle_alpha   90.00
_cell.angle_beta   90.00
_cell.angle_gamma   90.00
#
_symmetry.space_group_name_H-M   'P 1'
#
loop_
_entity.id
_entity.type
_entity.pdbx_description
1 polymer ?
#
loop_
_entity_poly.entity_id
_entity_poly.type
_entity_poly.pdbx_seq_one_letter_code
_entity_poly.pdbx_strand_id
1 'polypeptide(L)'
;MTLGSMFKNRPRDIMQRYQDAMACVVKHGKPPLLITMTCVPESPQTKAALGPNDKACNRPDLIARVFEAKLNRLCDDVFGNKQRAGCFGVVLTHTHVIEYQKRGLPHAHILITLGPDDHPLSTEAIDKMISAEIPDPSRYPDLHETVTKHMLHGKCGGNSTQPCMEKDKYGNPRCKRHFPREQNPHTRMHPEGYPLYRRRFRHAVVKGGVIYNDGDCVPYSPYLCAKYNAHINVEAVTTIGAIKYLFKYVYKGPDRAVARVERAANGEGAREDEPVRDEINEFVKGRYISAPEAVHRLFGFSVGRVWPPVNRLPVHLENQQSVQINPNEPLPLDTPPTRSKLTGFFDLCAAAPDGELTTTLLYTNVPRYYSWNKEKLRWKHRAHDRNVIGRIYTVPLRSGERFYLRLLLDVVMGPTSFADLIMFEDVVYPSYRAACAARGLLADNGEHHICLREAAQIETGDQLRRLFMFMLIHATVANPPALLDRHFASLSDDARYHIERYEDVPVNDQTIRLWTLNKIRLLLAANDRTLAFFDLPELTEDKVRLFDRLEERLPRFDRQQCAQDAEAAHARLNHDQQIAFDECLCAVELDVVDQMRDNNLGPQHVFFLLAPGGTGKTFVENALLDTVRARGDQAIVVASSGVAVLLLKGGHTAHSTF
;
A
#
# COMPACT_ATOMS: atom_id res chain seq x y z
N MET A 1 -16.74 6.55 -9.99
CA MET A 1 -16.75 5.08 -10.22
C MET A 1 -15.44 4.50 -9.72
N THR A 2 -15.48 3.43 -8.92
CA THR A 2 -14.25 2.78 -8.43
C THR A 2 -13.88 1.59 -9.30
N LEU A 3 -12.59 1.47 -9.61
CA LEU A 3 -12.13 0.41 -10.48
C LEU A 3 -11.72 -0.83 -9.65
N GLY A 4 -12.44 -1.93 -9.86
CA GLY A 4 -12.31 -3.14 -9.05
C GLY A 4 -10.94 -3.83 -9.17
N SER A 5 -10.63 -4.69 -8.18
CA SER A 5 -9.40 -5.50 -8.16
C SER A 5 -9.30 -6.56 -9.26
N MET A 6 -10.39 -6.78 -10.02
CA MET A 6 -10.42 -7.66 -11.19
C MET A 6 -9.76 -7.03 -12.43
N PHE A 7 -9.56 -5.72 -12.43
CA PHE A 7 -8.91 -5.04 -13.53
C PHE A 7 -7.39 -5.14 -13.41
N LYS A 8 -6.77 -5.76 -14.42
CA LYS A 8 -5.36 -6.15 -14.39
C LYS A 8 -4.42 -4.94 -14.25
N ASN A 9 -3.37 -5.14 -13.44
CA ASN A 9 -2.22 -4.24 -13.31
C ASN A 9 -2.57 -2.85 -12.76
N ARG A 10 -3.47 -2.84 -11.77
CA ARG A 10 -3.78 -1.72 -10.87
C ARG A 10 -3.15 -1.96 -9.50
N PRO A 11 -2.94 -0.93 -8.69
CA PRO A 11 -2.50 -1.11 -7.31
C PRO A 11 -3.35 -2.13 -6.54
N ARG A 12 -4.68 -2.13 -6.74
CA ARG A 12 -5.60 -3.11 -6.14
C ARG A 12 -5.36 -4.54 -6.64
N ASP A 13 -5.24 -4.78 -7.94
CA ASP A 13 -4.95 -6.12 -8.49
C ASP A 13 -3.58 -6.63 -8.04
N ILE A 14 -2.54 -5.79 -8.11
CA ILE A 14 -1.18 -6.14 -7.69
C ILE A 14 -1.17 -6.51 -6.20
N MET A 15 -1.91 -5.75 -5.37
CA MET A 15 -2.13 -6.10 -3.95
C MET A 15 -2.83 -7.42 -3.76
N GLN A 16 -3.86 -7.71 -4.54
CA GLN A 16 -4.50 -9.01 -4.45
C GLN A 16 -3.57 -10.15 -4.87
N ARG A 17 -2.73 -9.97 -5.90
CA ARG A 17 -1.74 -10.98 -6.29
C ARG A 17 -0.65 -11.18 -5.24
N TYR A 18 -0.21 -10.11 -4.58
CA TYR A 18 0.71 -10.20 -3.44
C TYR A 18 0.08 -11.03 -2.30
N GLN A 19 -1.15 -10.70 -1.94
CA GLN A 19 -1.89 -11.43 -0.89
C GLN A 19 -2.15 -12.90 -1.28
N ASP A 20 -2.41 -13.18 -2.56
CA ASP A 20 -2.56 -14.55 -3.07
C ASP A 20 -1.25 -15.34 -2.95
N ALA A 21 -0.11 -14.74 -3.32
CA ALA A 21 1.20 -15.35 -3.13
C ALA A 21 1.51 -15.59 -1.64
N MET A 22 1.14 -14.66 -0.77
CA MET A 22 1.27 -14.82 0.68
C MET A 22 0.41 -15.97 1.21
N ALA A 23 -0.80 -16.18 0.70
CA ALA A 23 -1.63 -17.33 1.09
C ALA A 23 -0.98 -18.68 0.71
N CYS A 24 -0.25 -18.72 -0.42
CA CYS A 24 0.55 -19.89 -0.78
C CYS A 24 1.66 -20.14 0.25
N VAL A 25 2.31 -19.08 0.73
CA VAL A 25 3.37 -19.16 1.74
C VAL A 25 2.87 -19.54 3.12
N VAL A 26 1.71 -19.03 3.53
CA VAL A 26 1.06 -19.46 4.78
C VAL A 26 0.76 -20.95 4.75
N LYS A 27 0.33 -21.49 3.60
CA LYS A 27 -0.02 -22.90 3.46
C LYS A 27 1.19 -23.83 3.32
N HIS A 28 2.19 -23.44 2.53
CA HIS A 28 3.28 -24.33 2.10
C HIS A 28 4.67 -23.94 2.61
N GLY A 29 4.78 -22.87 3.38
CA GLY A 29 6.05 -22.38 3.90
C GLY A 29 6.74 -21.37 2.97
N LYS A 30 7.93 -20.96 3.38
CA LYS A 30 8.70 -19.91 2.69
C LYS A 30 9.31 -20.48 1.40
N PRO A 31 9.33 -19.71 0.30
CA PRO A 31 10.02 -20.14 -0.91
C PRO A 31 11.53 -20.17 -0.65
N PRO A 32 12.26 -21.26 -0.99
CA PRO A 32 13.71 -21.31 -0.86
C PRO A 32 14.47 -20.70 -2.04
N LEU A 33 13.81 -20.49 -3.19
CA LEU A 33 14.48 -20.04 -4.42
C LEU A 33 13.76 -18.87 -5.10
N LEU A 34 14.56 -17.87 -5.49
CA LEU A 34 14.19 -16.77 -6.37
C LEU A 34 14.97 -16.90 -7.68
N ILE A 35 14.24 -16.97 -8.79
CA ILE A 35 14.79 -17.08 -10.14
C ILE A 35 14.40 -15.82 -10.90
N THR A 36 15.33 -15.20 -11.61
CA THR A 36 15.00 -14.12 -12.55
C THR A 36 15.52 -14.43 -13.94
N MET A 37 14.77 -14.04 -14.96
CA MET A 37 15.15 -14.20 -16.37
C MET A 37 15.01 -12.86 -17.08
N THR A 38 16.10 -12.36 -17.66
CA THR A 38 16.10 -11.13 -18.46
C THR A 38 15.98 -11.46 -19.94
N CYS A 39 15.13 -10.72 -20.66
CA CYS A 39 15.11 -10.78 -22.11
C CYS A 39 16.48 -10.45 -22.70
N VAL A 40 16.93 -11.24 -23.68
CA VAL A 40 18.16 -11.01 -24.44
C VAL A 40 17.76 -10.71 -25.89
N PRO A 41 17.66 -9.42 -26.28
CA PRO A 41 17.25 -9.03 -27.63
C PRO A 41 18.15 -9.60 -28.72
N GLU A 42 19.43 -9.79 -28.40
CA GLU A 42 20.45 -10.32 -29.29
C GLU A 42 20.50 -11.87 -29.30
N SER A 43 19.44 -12.53 -28.81
CA SER A 43 19.40 -14.00 -28.80
C SER A 43 19.37 -14.57 -30.22
N PRO A 44 19.93 -15.78 -30.44
CA PRO A 44 19.92 -16.41 -31.77
C PRO A 44 18.50 -16.51 -32.37
N GLN A 45 17.50 -16.80 -31.54
CA GLN A 45 16.10 -16.89 -31.96
C GLN A 45 15.56 -15.54 -32.44
N THR A 46 15.90 -14.45 -31.77
CA THR A 46 15.50 -13.10 -32.19
C THR A 46 16.23 -12.72 -33.48
N LYS A 47 17.55 -12.93 -33.55
CA LYS A 47 18.35 -12.61 -34.74
C LYS A 47 17.88 -13.35 -35.99
N ALA A 48 17.56 -14.63 -35.86
CA ALA A 48 17.04 -15.43 -36.97
C ALA A 48 15.68 -14.95 -37.49
N ALA A 49 14.89 -14.25 -36.66
CA ALA A 49 13.58 -13.74 -37.01
C ALA A 49 13.58 -12.26 -37.45
N LEU A 50 14.72 -11.56 -37.36
CA LEU A 50 14.85 -10.17 -37.78
C LEU A 50 15.04 -10.09 -39.30
N GLY A 51 14.34 -9.16 -39.95
CA GLY A 51 14.61 -8.82 -41.34
C GLY A 51 15.97 -8.11 -41.54
N PRO A 52 16.44 -7.94 -42.79
CA PRO A 52 17.78 -7.40 -43.10
C PRO A 52 18.10 -6.03 -42.45
N ASN A 53 17.07 -5.20 -42.23
CA ASN A 53 17.20 -3.87 -41.64
C ASN A 53 16.51 -3.74 -40.28
N ASP A 54 15.96 -4.83 -39.73
CA ASP A 54 15.28 -4.79 -38.44
C ASP A 54 16.29 -4.75 -37.31
N LYS A 55 16.01 -3.91 -36.32
CA LYS A 55 16.66 -3.98 -35.00
C LYS A 55 15.69 -4.58 -34.01
N ALA A 56 16.19 -5.34 -33.05
CA ALA A 56 15.36 -5.96 -32.01
C ALA A 56 14.47 -4.95 -31.26
N CYS A 57 14.96 -3.72 -31.05
CA CYS A 57 14.19 -2.63 -30.44
C CYS A 57 13.00 -2.15 -31.27
N ASN A 58 13.00 -2.39 -32.58
CA ASN A 58 11.94 -2.00 -33.50
C ASN A 58 10.90 -3.12 -33.71
N ARG A 59 11.15 -4.31 -33.15
CA ARG A 59 10.29 -5.50 -33.26
C ARG A 59 9.79 -5.96 -31.88
N PRO A 60 8.98 -5.13 -31.19
CA PRO A 60 8.45 -5.46 -29.86
C PRO A 60 7.59 -6.74 -29.87
N ASP A 61 7.01 -7.09 -31.03
CA ASP A 61 6.30 -8.35 -31.26
C ASP A 61 7.21 -9.57 -31.16
N LEU A 62 8.42 -9.52 -31.75
CA LEU A 62 9.40 -10.60 -31.65
C LEU A 62 9.96 -10.70 -30.24
N ILE A 63 10.23 -9.56 -29.59
CA ILE A 63 10.69 -9.51 -28.20
C ILE A 63 9.70 -10.22 -27.28
N ALA A 64 8.41 -9.87 -27.36
CA ALA A 64 7.35 -10.47 -26.54
C ALA A 64 7.23 -11.99 -26.81
N ARG A 65 7.16 -12.40 -28.08
CA ARG A 65 6.99 -13.82 -28.46
C ARG A 65 8.17 -14.69 -28.06
N VAL A 66 9.40 -14.24 -28.33
CA VAL A 66 10.62 -15.01 -27.98
C VAL A 66 10.77 -15.09 -26.47
N PHE A 67 10.51 -13.99 -25.74
CA PHE A 67 10.57 -14.00 -24.29
C PHE A 67 9.52 -14.95 -23.68
N GLU A 68 8.26 -14.87 -24.12
CA GLU A 68 7.18 -15.74 -23.65
C GLU A 68 7.49 -17.22 -23.91
N ALA A 69 8.00 -17.55 -25.11
CA ALA A 69 8.39 -18.93 -25.43
C ALA A 69 9.52 -19.44 -24.52
N LYS A 70 10.55 -18.62 -24.26
CA LYS A 70 11.63 -18.98 -23.33
C LYS A 70 11.13 -19.10 -21.89
N LEU A 71 10.28 -18.18 -21.44
CA LEU A 71 9.74 -18.17 -20.08
C LEU A 71 8.90 -19.42 -19.83
N ASN A 72 8.02 -19.79 -20.77
CA ASN A 72 7.20 -20.99 -20.66
C ASN A 72 8.06 -22.25 -20.58
N ARG A 73 9.09 -22.38 -21.43
CA ARG A 73 10.01 -23.52 -21.36
C ARG A 73 10.80 -23.55 -20.05
N LEU A 74 11.26 -22.40 -19.56
CA LEU A 74 11.94 -22.29 -18.27
C LEU A 74 11.01 -22.71 -17.12
N CYS A 75 9.75 -22.28 -17.16
CA CYS A 75 8.75 -22.66 -16.18
C CYS A 75 8.46 -24.17 -16.21
N ASP A 76 8.34 -24.78 -17.39
CA ASP A 76 8.15 -26.24 -17.51
C ASP A 76 9.34 -27.02 -16.93
N ASP A 77 10.56 -26.55 -17.14
CA ASP A 77 11.77 -27.14 -16.58
C ASP A 77 11.85 -26.99 -15.05
N VAL A 78 11.54 -25.80 -14.54
CA VAL A 78 11.66 -25.45 -13.12
C VAL A 78 10.51 -26.03 -12.29
N PHE A 79 9.27 -26.01 -12.80
CA PHE A 79 8.09 -26.46 -12.07
C PHE A 79 7.84 -27.95 -12.21
N GLY A 80 8.33 -28.57 -13.29
CA GLY A 80 8.01 -29.94 -13.62
C GLY A 80 6.53 -30.11 -13.99
N ASN A 81 6.02 -31.32 -13.84
CA ASN A 81 4.61 -31.65 -14.06
C ASN A 81 4.21 -32.85 -13.17
N LYS A 82 2.99 -33.39 -13.37
CA LYS A 82 2.50 -34.54 -12.56
C LYS A 82 3.35 -35.82 -12.69
N GLN A 83 4.16 -35.94 -13.73
CA GLN A 83 4.95 -37.13 -14.06
C GLN A 83 6.45 -36.94 -13.77
N ARG A 84 6.92 -35.70 -13.61
CA ARG A 84 8.33 -35.39 -13.34
C ARG A 84 8.47 -34.19 -12.42
N ALA A 85 9.42 -34.29 -11.48
CA ALA A 85 9.87 -33.13 -10.72
C ALA A 85 10.48 -32.06 -11.65
N GLY A 86 10.53 -30.82 -11.15
CA GLY A 86 11.30 -29.76 -11.78
C GLY A 86 12.81 -29.98 -11.59
N CYS A 87 13.63 -29.17 -12.26
CA CYS A 87 15.10 -29.28 -12.16
C CYS A 87 15.66 -28.98 -10.76
N PHE A 88 14.84 -28.41 -9.86
CA PHE A 88 15.18 -28.20 -8.45
C PHE A 88 14.40 -29.10 -7.48
N GLY A 89 13.59 -30.04 -7.98
CA GLY A 89 12.74 -30.90 -7.18
C GLY A 89 11.24 -30.68 -7.39
N VAL A 90 10.43 -31.21 -6.48
CA VAL A 90 8.97 -31.09 -6.48
C VAL A 90 8.56 -29.69 -6.05
N VAL A 91 7.87 -28.96 -6.93
CA VAL A 91 7.36 -27.61 -6.65
C VAL A 91 5.95 -27.68 -6.07
N LEU A 92 5.76 -27.21 -4.83
CA LEU A 92 4.47 -27.12 -4.14
C LEU A 92 3.69 -25.85 -4.48
N THR A 93 4.42 -24.75 -4.68
CA THR A 93 3.85 -23.46 -5.11
C THR A 93 4.82 -22.72 -6.01
N HIS A 94 4.29 -21.94 -6.94
CA HIS A 94 5.11 -21.01 -7.70
C HIS A 94 4.35 -19.70 -7.94
N THR A 95 5.07 -18.58 -7.90
CA THR A 95 4.55 -17.28 -8.29
C THR A 95 5.55 -16.60 -9.19
N HIS A 96 5.11 -16.07 -10.34
CA HIS A 96 5.96 -15.21 -11.15
C HIS A 96 5.26 -13.92 -11.54
N VAL A 97 6.07 -12.90 -11.81
CA VAL A 97 5.65 -11.61 -12.34
C VAL A 97 6.63 -11.17 -13.43
N ILE A 98 6.14 -10.46 -14.43
CA ILE A 98 6.97 -9.85 -15.49
C ILE A 98 7.01 -8.34 -15.26
N GLU A 99 8.20 -7.83 -14.96
CA GLU A 99 8.51 -6.40 -14.93
C GLU A 99 9.05 -5.98 -16.31
N TYR A 100 8.68 -4.79 -16.77
CA TYR A 100 9.29 -4.19 -17.95
C TYR A 100 10.30 -3.15 -17.48
N GLN A 101 11.59 -3.42 -17.72
CA GLN A 101 12.67 -2.53 -17.29
C GLN A 101 12.56 -1.17 -17.99
N LYS A 102 13.31 -0.15 -17.54
CA LYS A 102 13.28 1.23 -18.12
C LYS A 102 13.45 1.29 -19.65
N ARG A 103 14.06 0.28 -20.26
CA ARG A 103 14.22 0.13 -21.73
C ARG A 103 13.09 -0.65 -22.42
N GLY A 104 12.01 -0.97 -21.70
CA GLY A 104 10.85 -1.71 -22.17
C GLY A 104 11.04 -3.23 -22.28
N LEU A 105 12.19 -3.78 -21.91
CA LEU A 105 12.44 -5.22 -22.04
C LEU A 105 11.81 -6.01 -20.89
N PRO A 106 11.17 -7.16 -21.18
CA PRO A 106 10.56 -7.99 -20.16
C PRO A 106 11.62 -8.69 -19.30
N HIS A 107 11.34 -8.76 -18.01
CA HIS A 107 12.16 -9.39 -17.00
C HIS A 107 11.25 -10.15 -16.04
N ALA A 108 11.37 -11.48 -16.02
CA ALA A 108 10.59 -12.32 -15.14
C ALA A 108 11.29 -12.44 -13.79
N HIS A 109 10.50 -12.36 -12.73
CA HIS A 109 10.89 -12.77 -11.39
C HIS A 109 9.98 -13.92 -10.97
N ILE A 110 10.55 -15.01 -10.46
CA ILE A 110 9.87 -16.27 -10.19
C ILE A 110 10.27 -16.75 -8.80
N LEU A 111 9.29 -17.01 -7.94
CA LEU A 111 9.47 -17.68 -6.66
C LEU A 111 8.87 -19.07 -6.72
N ILE A 112 9.58 -20.04 -6.16
CA ILE A 112 9.10 -21.41 -6.00
C ILE A 112 9.23 -21.86 -4.56
N THR A 113 8.26 -22.65 -4.09
CA THR A 113 8.33 -23.40 -2.82
C THR A 113 8.50 -24.87 -3.16
N LEU A 114 9.55 -25.49 -2.62
CA LEU A 114 9.88 -26.89 -2.86
C LEU A 114 9.22 -27.80 -1.82
N GLY A 115 9.06 -29.08 -2.16
CA GLY A 115 8.66 -30.12 -1.22
C GLY A 115 9.66 -30.26 -0.07
N PRO A 116 9.25 -30.81 1.10
CA PRO A 116 10.13 -30.95 2.26
C PRO A 116 11.46 -31.67 1.95
N ASP A 117 11.40 -32.72 1.12
CA ASP A 117 12.56 -33.54 0.77
C ASP A 117 13.53 -32.84 -0.21
N ASP A 118 13.03 -31.87 -0.98
CA ASP A 118 13.81 -31.11 -1.97
C ASP A 118 14.27 -29.75 -1.42
N HIS A 119 13.90 -29.41 -0.19
CA HIS A 119 14.26 -28.14 0.40
C HIS A 119 15.78 -28.06 0.63
N PRO A 120 16.49 -27.02 0.16
CA PRO A 120 17.95 -26.92 0.32
C PRO A 120 18.30 -26.53 1.76
N LEU A 121 18.46 -27.53 2.63
CA LEU A 121 18.75 -27.34 4.06
C LEU A 121 20.25 -27.27 4.38
N SER A 122 21.13 -27.60 3.43
CA SER A 122 22.59 -27.53 3.60
C SER A 122 23.26 -26.67 2.53
N THR A 123 24.48 -26.23 2.83
CA THR A 123 25.35 -25.50 1.90
C THR A 123 25.70 -26.32 0.67
N GLU A 124 25.82 -27.64 0.81
CA GLU A 124 26.10 -28.57 -0.28
C GLU A 124 24.88 -28.72 -1.19
N ALA A 125 23.66 -28.72 -0.62
CA ALA A 125 22.43 -28.73 -1.41
C ALA A 125 22.29 -27.45 -2.23
N ILE A 126 22.63 -26.29 -1.65
CA ILE A 126 22.67 -25.01 -2.36
C ILE A 126 23.70 -25.05 -3.50
N ASP A 127 24.93 -25.53 -3.23
CA ASP A 127 26.00 -25.62 -4.22
C ASP A 127 25.70 -26.57 -5.39
N LYS A 128 24.77 -27.52 -5.22
CA LYS A 128 24.27 -28.38 -6.32
C LYS A 128 23.32 -27.62 -7.25
N MET A 129 22.61 -26.62 -6.73
CA MET A 129 21.59 -25.86 -7.48
C MET A 129 22.15 -24.55 -8.06
N ILE A 130 23.06 -23.90 -7.34
CA ILE A 130 23.53 -22.53 -7.57
C ILE A 130 25.06 -22.49 -7.59
N SER A 131 25.62 -21.79 -8.58
CA SER A 131 27.04 -21.45 -8.69
C SER A 131 27.21 -19.94 -8.79
N ALA A 132 28.30 -19.42 -8.26
CA ALA A 132 28.73 -18.04 -8.46
C ALA A 132 30.18 -17.98 -8.97
N GLU A 133 30.61 -19.02 -9.68
CA GLU A 133 31.97 -19.21 -10.21
C GLU A 133 31.96 -19.15 -11.74
N ILE A 134 33.05 -18.64 -12.33
CA ILE A 134 33.31 -18.77 -13.76
C ILE A 134 33.60 -20.26 -14.07
N PRO A 135 32.85 -20.92 -14.96
CA PRO A 135 33.06 -22.33 -15.29
C PRO A 135 34.43 -22.58 -15.91
N ASP A 136 34.94 -23.80 -15.78
CA ASP A 136 36.16 -24.21 -16.47
C ASP A 136 35.91 -24.24 -18.00
N PRO A 137 36.62 -23.42 -18.80
CA PRO A 137 36.41 -23.35 -20.25
C PRO A 137 36.77 -24.66 -20.98
N SER A 138 37.63 -25.49 -20.41
CA SER A 138 38.03 -26.77 -21.00
C SER A 138 36.99 -27.88 -20.76
N ARG A 139 36.25 -27.81 -19.64
CA ARG A 139 35.26 -28.82 -19.27
C ARG A 139 33.84 -28.43 -19.67
N TYR A 140 33.50 -27.15 -19.59
CA TYR A 140 32.15 -26.65 -19.82
C TYR A 140 32.16 -25.42 -20.74
N PRO A 141 32.60 -25.55 -22.01
CA PRO A 141 32.79 -24.41 -22.92
C PRO A 141 31.52 -23.59 -23.14
N ASP A 142 30.37 -24.24 -23.37
CA ASP A 142 29.09 -23.55 -23.63
C ASP A 142 28.58 -22.77 -22.40
N LEU A 143 28.72 -23.37 -21.21
CA LEU A 143 28.36 -22.71 -19.97
C LEU A 143 29.33 -21.57 -19.66
N HIS A 144 30.62 -21.75 -19.91
CA HIS A 144 31.63 -20.70 -19.76
C HIS A 144 31.31 -19.50 -20.67
N GLU A 145 30.99 -19.73 -21.95
CA GLU A 145 30.55 -18.67 -22.86
C GLU A 145 29.30 -17.96 -22.31
N THR A 146 28.29 -18.73 -21.91
CA THR A 146 27.04 -18.17 -21.38
C THR A 146 27.28 -17.32 -20.13
N VAL A 147 28.02 -17.84 -19.15
CA VAL A 147 28.28 -17.16 -17.87
C VAL A 147 29.12 -15.91 -18.09
N THR A 148 30.20 -16.02 -18.88
CA THR A 148 31.05 -14.85 -19.16
C THR A 148 30.29 -13.78 -19.94
N LYS A 149 29.35 -14.18 -20.82
CA LYS A 149 28.52 -13.26 -21.61
C LYS A 149 27.40 -12.60 -20.82
N HIS A 150 26.70 -13.36 -19.97
CA HIS A 150 25.42 -12.96 -19.40
C HIS A 150 25.41 -12.81 -17.88
N MET A 151 26.31 -13.47 -17.15
CA MET A 151 26.26 -13.55 -15.68
C MET A 151 27.38 -12.77 -14.97
N LEU A 152 28.13 -11.94 -15.69
CA LEU A 152 29.14 -11.06 -15.09
C LEU A 152 28.54 -9.67 -14.85
N HIS A 153 28.63 -9.21 -13.61
CA HIS A 153 28.36 -7.83 -13.24
C HIS A 153 29.42 -6.90 -13.85
N GLY A 154 29.02 -5.68 -14.24
CA GLY A 154 29.97 -4.68 -14.72
C GLY A 154 31.00 -4.33 -13.65
N LYS A 155 32.26 -4.08 -14.04
CA LYS A 155 33.31 -3.81 -13.06
C LYS A 155 33.00 -2.59 -12.19
N CYS A 156 33.01 -2.84 -10.88
CA CYS A 156 32.76 -1.86 -9.83
C CYS A 156 34.02 -1.62 -8.99
N GLY A 157 34.07 -0.47 -8.31
CA GLY A 157 35.21 -0.01 -7.52
C GLY A 157 36.03 1.09 -8.21
N GLY A 158 36.90 1.75 -7.45
CA GLY A 158 37.71 2.89 -7.94
C GLY A 158 36.86 3.99 -8.56
N ASN A 159 37.26 4.46 -9.75
CA ASN A 159 36.56 5.49 -10.52
C ASN A 159 35.48 4.95 -11.48
N SER A 160 34.88 3.78 -11.16
CA SER A 160 33.84 3.18 -12.02
C SER A 160 32.62 4.09 -12.16
N THR A 161 32.13 4.25 -13.40
CA THR A 161 30.94 5.03 -13.75
C THR A 161 29.69 4.15 -13.91
N GLN A 162 29.73 2.90 -13.43
CA GLN A 162 28.61 1.98 -13.54
C GLN A 162 27.36 2.55 -12.84
N PRO A 163 26.14 2.37 -13.40
CA PRO A 163 24.90 2.91 -12.81
C PRO A 163 24.56 2.38 -11.41
N CYS A 164 25.22 1.31 -10.97
CA CYS A 164 25.05 0.72 -9.65
C CYS A 164 25.96 1.33 -8.57
N MET A 165 26.88 2.23 -8.95
CA MET A 165 27.75 2.92 -8.00
C MET A 165 26.95 3.99 -7.25
N GLU A 166 27.11 4.01 -5.92
CA GLU A 166 26.56 5.01 -5.01
C GLU A 166 27.66 5.49 -4.06
N LYS A 167 27.47 6.64 -3.41
CA LYS A 167 28.39 7.10 -2.37
C LYS A 167 27.93 6.55 -1.01
N ASP A 168 28.85 6.00 -0.24
CA ASP A 168 28.58 5.63 1.14
C ASP A 168 28.45 6.86 2.05
N LYS A 169 28.21 6.65 3.35
CA LYS A 169 28.07 7.74 4.34
C LYS A 169 29.32 8.62 4.49
N TYR A 170 30.47 8.19 3.97
CA TYR A 170 31.73 8.92 3.99
C TYR A 170 32.11 9.49 2.61
N GLY A 171 31.23 9.35 1.62
CA GLY A 171 31.45 9.83 0.25
C GLY A 171 32.23 8.87 -0.65
N ASN A 172 32.59 7.67 -0.19
CA ASN A 172 33.35 6.72 -0.98
C ASN A 172 32.46 5.97 -2.00
N PRO A 173 32.94 5.74 -3.23
CA PRO A 173 32.18 5.00 -4.23
C PRO A 173 32.06 3.52 -3.84
N ARG A 174 30.83 3.07 -3.65
CA ARG A 174 30.47 1.68 -3.33
C ARG A 174 29.43 1.16 -4.33
N CYS A 175 29.54 -0.10 -4.73
CA CYS A 175 28.47 -0.73 -5.50
C CYS A 175 27.28 -1.05 -4.59
N LYS A 176 26.09 -0.58 -4.97
CA LYS A 176 24.81 -0.90 -4.32
C LYS A 176 24.50 -2.41 -4.28
N ARG A 177 25.09 -3.18 -5.19
CA ARG A 177 24.95 -4.63 -5.31
C ARG A 177 26.11 -5.40 -4.67
N HIS A 178 27.04 -4.68 -4.02
CA HIS A 178 28.20 -5.20 -3.30
C HIS A 178 29.16 -6.01 -4.18
N PHE A 179 29.37 -5.55 -5.43
CA PHE A 179 30.41 -6.08 -6.30
C PHE A 179 31.68 -5.21 -6.26
N PRO A 180 32.87 -5.80 -6.45
CA PRO A 180 33.12 -7.24 -6.53
C PRO A 180 32.90 -7.92 -5.17
N ARG A 181 32.47 -9.19 -5.20
CA ARG A 181 32.31 -10.05 -4.03
C ARG A 181 33.67 -10.63 -3.63
N GLU A 182 33.85 -10.86 -2.34
CA GLU A 182 35.06 -11.45 -1.78
C GLU A 182 35.23 -12.93 -2.18
N GLN A 183 36.47 -13.40 -2.14
CA GLN A 183 36.78 -14.81 -2.29
C GLN A 183 36.20 -15.60 -1.12
N ASN A 184 35.56 -16.73 -1.43
CA ASN A 184 34.94 -17.57 -0.44
C ASN A 184 35.06 -19.06 -0.81
N PRO A 185 35.86 -19.88 -0.11
CA PRO A 185 36.12 -21.26 -0.52
C PRO A 185 34.91 -22.19 -0.37
N HIS A 186 33.93 -21.84 0.49
CA HIS A 186 32.74 -22.64 0.76
C HIS A 186 31.51 -21.75 0.94
N THR A 187 30.33 -22.22 0.50
CA THR A 187 29.09 -21.48 0.76
C THR A 187 28.83 -21.41 2.27
N ARG A 188 28.39 -20.25 2.77
CA ARG A 188 28.06 -20.01 4.18
C ARG A 188 26.70 -19.35 4.31
N MET A 189 25.92 -19.76 5.30
CA MET A 189 24.64 -19.10 5.61
C MET A 189 24.91 -17.75 6.27
N HIS A 190 24.31 -16.68 5.74
CA HIS A 190 24.39 -15.35 6.35
C HIS A 190 23.17 -15.10 7.27
N PRO A 191 23.34 -14.48 8.45
CA PRO A 191 22.23 -14.17 9.36
C PRO A 191 21.11 -13.33 8.73
N GLU A 192 21.47 -12.43 7.80
CA GLU A 192 20.50 -11.57 7.08
C GLU A 192 19.77 -12.28 5.92
N GLY A 193 20.08 -13.56 5.68
CA GLY A 193 19.21 -14.47 4.95
C GLY A 193 19.53 -14.77 3.49
N TYR A 194 20.60 -14.22 2.92
CA TYR A 194 21.16 -14.66 1.62
C TYR A 194 22.49 -15.40 1.85
N PRO A 195 22.68 -16.61 1.31
CA PRO A 195 23.96 -17.30 1.45
C PRO A 195 25.12 -16.52 0.83
N LEU A 196 26.27 -16.55 1.50
CA LEU A 196 27.54 -16.16 0.90
C LEU A 196 28.01 -17.34 0.05
N TYR A 197 27.79 -17.27 -1.27
CA TYR A 197 28.15 -18.35 -2.17
C TYR A 197 29.66 -18.60 -2.25
N ARG A 198 30.01 -19.84 -2.56
CA ARG A 198 31.36 -20.25 -2.93
C ARG A 198 31.86 -19.51 -4.18
N ARG A 199 33.06 -18.94 -4.07
CA ARG A 199 33.84 -18.23 -5.10
C ARG A 199 35.31 -18.56 -4.91
N ARG A 200 35.86 -19.51 -5.67
CA ARG A 200 37.23 -20.00 -5.48
C ARG A 200 38.28 -19.25 -6.29
N PHE A 201 37.86 -18.38 -7.21
CA PHE A 201 38.71 -17.55 -8.05
C PHE A 201 39.66 -18.39 -8.93
N ARG A 202 39.14 -19.52 -9.46
CA ARG A 202 39.94 -20.47 -10.26
C ARG A 202 40.13 -20.04 -11.71
N HIS A 203 39.17 -19.28 -12.22
CA HIS A 203 39.14 -18.85 -13.62
C HIS A 203 38.88 -17.35 -13.70
N ALA A 204 39.36 -16.75 -14.78
CA ALA A 204 39.16 -15.34 -15.09
C ALA A 204 39.03 -15.16 -16.61
N VAL A 205 38.36 -14.10 -17.03
CA VAL A 205 38.18 -13.75 -18.44
C VAL A 205 38.51 -12.28 -18.67
N VAL A 206 39.12 -11.97 -19.82
CA VAL A 206 39.40 -10.59 -20.22
C VAL A 206 38.32 -10.12 -21.20
N LYS A 207 37.67 -9.00 -20.88
CA LYS A 207 36.67 -8.35 -21.74
C LYS A 207 37.00 -6.88 -21.89
N GLY A 208 37.29 -6.44 -23.13
CA GLY A 208 37.64 -5.04 -23.41
C GLY A 208 38.84 -4.55 -22.60
N GLY A 209 39.86 -5.40 -22.42
CA GLY A 209 41.05 -5.10 -21.61
C GLY A 209 40.88 -5.21 -20.09
N VAL A 210 39.67 -5.56 -19.62
CA VAL A 210 39.35 -5.64 -18.19
C VAL A 210 39.23 -7.11 -17.74
N ILE A 211 39.89 -7.47 -16.64
CA ILE A 211 39.88 -8.84 -16.08
C ILE A 211 38.67 -9.02 -15.17
N TYR A 212 37.82 -10.00 -15.47
CA TYR A 212 36.72 -10.44 -14.63
C TYR A 212 37.04 -11.78 -13.98
N ASN A 213 36.64 -11.95 -12.72
CA ASN A 213 36.82 -13.19 -11.95
C ASN A 213 35.52 -13.57 -11.23
N ASP A 214 35.56 -14.61 -10.41
CA ASP A 214 34.40 -15.05 -9.63
C ASP A 214 33.80 -13.92 -8.79
N GLY A 215 34.56 -12.93 -8.34
CA GLY A 215 34.05 -11.79 -7.59
C GLY A 215 33.00 -10.96 -8.35
N ASP A 216 32.99 -11.00 -9.68
CA ASP A 216 32.03 -10.28 -10.53
C ASP A 216 30.83 -11.15 -10.93
N CYS A 217 30.85 -12.44 -10.60
CA CYS A 217 29.86 -13.39 -11.07
C CYS A 217 28.54 -13.29 -10.27
N VAL A 218 27.44 -13.10 -10.97
CA VAL A 218 26.08 -13.13 -10.43
C VAL A 218 25.67 -14.61 -10.26
N PRO A 219 25.09 -15.01 -9.11
CA PRO A 219 24.75 -16.42 -8.88
C PRO A 219 23.74 -16.95 -9.90
N TYR A 220 23.94 -18.18 -10.36
CA TYR A 220 23.17 -18.78 -11.45
C TYR A 220 23.01 -20.29 -11.24
N SER A 221 22.05 -20.89 -11.94
CA SER A 221 21.99 -22.35 -12.07
C SER A 221 22.78 -22.78 -13.30
N PRO A 222 23.82 -23.64 -13.16
CA PRO A 222 24.58 -24.16 -14.30
C PRO A 222 23.70 -24.80 -15.38
N TYR A 223 22.69 -25.57 -14.97
CA TYR A 223 21.75 -26.23 -15.88
C TYR A 223 20.91 -25.21 -16.67
N LEU A 224 20.27 -24.26 -16.00
CA LEU A 224 19.39 -23.29 -16.66
C LEU A 224 20.18 -22.35 -17.58
N CYS A 225 21.33 -21.85 -17.14
CA CYS A 225 22.15 -20.98 -17.99
C CYS A 225 22.63 -21.72 -19.25
N ALA A 226 23.20 -22.92 -19.11
CA ALA A 226 23.65 -23.71 -20.25
C ALA A 226 22.51 -23.96 -21.26
N LYS A 227 21.31 -24.30 -20.78
CA LYS A 227 20.17 -24.64 -21.64
C LYS A 227 19.60 -23.43 -22.39
N TYR A 228 19.47 -22.27 -21.73
CA TYR A 228 18.74 -21.12 -22.30
C TYR A 228 19.64 -20.05 -22.91
N ASN A 229 20.96 -20.10 -22.66
CA ASN A 229 21.95 -19.10 -23.07
C ASN A 229 21.42 -17.66 -22.85
N ALA A 230 21.09 -17.38 -21.59
CA ALA A 230 20.43 -16.15 -21.19
C ALA A 230 20.89 -15.72 -19.79
N HIS A 231 20.63 -14.45 -19.45
CA HIS A 231 20.83 -13.95 -18.10
C HIS A 231 19.76 -14.52 -17.16
N ILE A 232 20.09 -15.60 -16.44
CA ILE A 232 19.23 -16.27 -15.47
C ILE A 232 19.91 -16.25 -14.09
N ASN A 233 19.43 -15.39 -13.21
CA ASN A 233 19.91 -15.33 -11.83
C ASN A 233 19.11 -16.32 -10.98
N VAL A 234 19.79 -17.09 -10.12
CA VAL A 234 19.13 -17.98 -9.15
C VAL A 234 19.73 -17.69 -7.78
N GLU A 235 18.85 -17.35 -6.84
CA GLU A 235 19.21 -16.97 -5.48
C GLU A 235 18.49 -17.88 -4.49
N ALA A 236 19.23 -18.40 -3.52
CA ALA A 236 18.67 -19.00 -2.32
C ALA A 236 18.17 -17.89 -1.40
N VAL A 237 16.90 -17.98 -1.02
CA VAL A 237 16.19 -17.00 -0.20
C VAL A 237 15.67 -17.68 1.06
N THR A 238 15.94 -17.10 2.22
CA THR A 238 15.52 -17.70 3.52
C THR A 238 14.43 -16.88 4.22
N THR A 239 14.07 -15.71 3.67
CA THR A 239 13.10 -14.79 4.27
C THR A 239 11.89 -14.55 3.36
N ILE A 240 10.75 -14.25 3.97
CA ILE A 240 9.55 -13.78 3.26
C ILE A 240 9.77 -12.43 2.55
N GLY A 241 10.89 -11.75 2.82
CA GLY A 241 11.30 -10.53 2.14
C GLY A 241 11.40 -10.70 0.63
N ALA A 242 11.70 -11.90 0.13
CA ALA A 242 11.73 -12.20 -1.30
C ALA A 242 10.36 -12.03 -1.98
N ILE A 243 9.26 -12.27 -1.27
CA ILE A 243 7.89 -12.07 -1.78
C ILE A 243 7.58 -10.58 -1.85
N LYS A 244 7.91 -9.83 -0.79
CA LYS A 244 7.79 -8.36 -0.80
C LYS A 244 8.65 -7.77 -1.92
N TYR A 245 9.85 -8.30 -2.13
CA TYR A 245 10.74 -7.93 -3.22
C TYR A 245 10.08 -8.19 -4.58
N LEU A 246 9.51 -9.37 -4.82
CA LEU A 246 8.83 -9.72 -6.06
C LEU A 246 7.78 -8.68 -6.46
N PHE A 247 6.90 -8.36 -5.52
CA PHE A 247 5.81 -7.42 -5.78
C PHE A 247 6.26 -5.97 -5.74
N LYS A 248 7.35 -5.61 -5.03
CA LYS A 248 7.96 -4.26 -5.10
C LYS A 248 8.26 -3.84 -6.54
N TYR A 249 8.72 -4.76 -7.39
CA TYR A 249 9.01 -4.44 -8.80
C TYR A 249 7.75 -4.23 -9.64
N VAL A 250 6.64 -4.90 -9.30
CA VAL A 250 5.33 -4.64 -9.91
C VAL A 250 4.70 -3.34 -9.37
N TYR A 251 5.03 -2.96 -8.13
CA TYR A 251 4.59 -1.73 -7.48
C TYR A 251 5.40 -0.49 -7.82
N LYS A 252 6.52 -0.62 -8.55
CA LYS A 252 7.20 0.57 -9.06
C LYS A 252 6.20 1.32 -9.93
N GLY A 253 5.74 2.45 -9.42
CA GLY A 253 4.79 3.30 -10.11
C GLY A 253 5.36 3.77 -11.45
N PRO A 254 4.50 4.24 -12.35
CA PRO A 254 4.97 4.86 -13.59
C PRO A 254 5.92 6.03 -13.28
N ASP A 255 6.93 6.24 -14.13
CA ASP A 255 7.90 7.35 -14.01
C ASP A 255 7.26 8.75 -14.23
N ARG A 256 5.93 8.85 -14.28
CA ARG A 256 5.15 10.07 -14.54
C ARG A 256 3.90 10.12 -13.65
N ALA A 257 3.56 11.31 -13.17
CA ALA A 257 2.34 11.61 -12.42
C ALA A 257 1.49 12.65 -13.17
N VAL A 258 0.17 12.60 -12.98
CA VAL A 258 -0.77 13.62 -13.46
C VAL A 258 -1.27 14.39 -12.24
N ALA A 259 -1.18 15.72 -12.25
CA ALA A 259 -1.74 16.59 -11.23
C ALA A 259 -2.96 17.31 -11.79
N ARG A 260 -4.05 17.36 -11.02
CA ARG A 260 -5.28 18.11 -11.32
C ARG A 260 -5.55 19.07 -10.16
N VAL A 261 -5.86 20.32 -10.46
CA VAL A 261 -6.24 21.35 -9.48
C VAL A 261 -7.75 21.55 -9.60
N GLU A 262 -8.46 21.44 -8.49
CA GLU A 262 -9.93 21.59 -8.40
C GLU A 262 -10.24 22.57 -7.25
N ARG A 263 -11.39 23.27 -7.34
CA ARG A 263 -11.85 24.17 -6.27
C ARG A 263 -12.28 23.32 -5.06
N ALA A 264 -11.79 23.62 -3.87
CA ALA A 264 -12.24 22.96 -2.64
C ALA A 264 -13.68 23.37 -2.33
N ALA A 265 -14.53 22.39 -1.96
CA ALA A 265 -15.88 22.65 -1.50
C ALA A 265 -15.81 23.34 -0.13
N ASN A 266 -16.45 24.51 -0.02
CA ASN A 266 -16.68 25.18 1.26
C ASN A 266 -17.49 24.22 2.15
N GLY A 267 -17.04 24.01 3.38
CA GLY A 267 -17.58 23.01 4.28
C GLY A 267 -19.09 23.18 4.50
N GLU A 268 -19.83 22.15 4.12
CA GLU A 268 -21.08 21.66 4.71
C GLU A 268 -21.60 20.55 3.79
N GLY A 269 -21.26 19.30 4.12
CA GLY A 269 -21.73 18.13 3.39
C GLY A 269 -21.15 17.98 1.98
N ALA A 270 -20.91 16.74 1.56
CA ALA A 270 -20.64 16.47 0.16
C ALA A 270 -21.85 16.97 -0.67
N ARG A 271 -21.68 18.02 -1.47
CA ARG A 271 -22.67 18.35 -2.50
C ARG A 271 -22.79 17.17 -3.45
N GLU A 272 -24.01 16.84 -3.86
CA GLU A 272 -24.33 15.80 -4.87
C GLU A 272 -23.58 16.00 -6.21
N ASP A 273 -22.99 17.19 -6.43
CA ASP A 273 -22.26 17.61 -7.63
C ASP A 273 -20.71 17.60 -7.51
N GLU A 274 -20.12 17.06 -6.43
CA GLU A 274 -18.69 16.73 -6.49
C GLU A 274 -18.46 15.77 -7.67
N PRO A 275 -17.56 16.06 -8.63
CA PRO A 275 -17.30 15.13 -9.72
C PRO A 275 -16.75 13.85 -9.12
N VAL A 276 -17.62 12.85 -8.99
CA VAL A 276 -17.31 11.55 -8.41
C VAL A 276 -16.01 11.08 -9.00
N ARG A 277 -14.99 10.91 -8.15
CA ARG A 277 -13.65 10.51 -8.57
C ARG A 277 -13.74 9.40 -9.61
N ASP A 278 -13.28 9.70 -10.82
CA ASP A 278 -13.29 8.77 -11.93
C ASP A 278 -11.94 8.05 -12.01
N GLU A 279 -11.79 7.04 -11.15
CA GLU A 279 -10.60 6.18 -11.13
C GLU A 279 -10.36 5.46 -12.49
N ILE A 280 -11.38 5.38 -13.35
CA ILE A 280 -11.30 4.78 -14.68
C ILE A 280 -10.52 5.71 -15.59
N ASN A 281 -11.01 6.94 -15.77
CA ASN A 281 -10.36 7.94 -16.61
C ASN A 281 -8.97 8.33 -16.09
N GLU A 282 -8.80 8.47 -14.77
CA GLU A 282 -7.49 8.77 -14.15
C GLU A 282 -6.39 7.80 -14.62
N PHE A 283 -6.73 6.53 -14.80
CA PHE A 283 -5.75 5.53 -15.22
C PHE A 283 -5.61 5.34 -16.69
N VAL A 284 -6.67 5.55 -17.46
CA VAL A 284 -6.50 5.61 -18.91
C VAL A 284 -5.54 6.75 -19.25
N LYS A 285 -5.69 7.91 -18.60
CA LYS A 285 -4.82 9.09 -18.80
C LYS A 285 -3.44 8.96 -18.14
N GLY A 286 -3.36 8.40 -16.94
CA GLY A 286 -2.14 8.35 -16.13
C GLY A 286 -1.18 7.20 -16.44
N ARG A 287 -1.49 6.32 -17.40
CA ARG A 287 -0.73 5.10 -17.63
C ARG A 287 0.21 5.20 -18.83
N TYR A 288 1.50 4.97 -18.57
CA TYR A 288 2.50 4.69 -19.60
C TYR A 288 2.73 3.18 -19.71
N ILE A 289 2.77 2.65 -20.94
CA ILE A 289 3.04 1.23 -21.24
C ILE A 289 4.12 1.20 -22.32
N SER A 290 5.20 0.44 -22.11
CA SER A 290 6.24 0.28 -23.12
C SER A 290 5.73 -0.53 -24.33
N ALA A 291 6.32 -0.36 -25.52
CA ALA A 291 5.86 -1.08 -26.71
C ALA A 291 5.88 -2.62 -26.55
N PRO A 292 6.93 -3.26 -25.97
CA PRO A 292 6.90 -4.71 -25.73
C PRO A 292 5.83 -5.13 -24.73
N GLU A 293 5.56 -4.33 -23.70
CA GLU A 293 4.48 -4.60 -22.74
C GLU A 293 3.09 -4.51 -23.39
N ALA A 294 2.88 -3.52 -24.25
CA ALA A 294 1.63 -3.36 -25.00
C ALA A 294 1.39 -4.58 -25.89
N VAL A 295 2.42 -5.01 -26.63
CA VAL A 295 2.31 -6.18 -27.53
C VAL A 295 2.15 -7.49 -26.75
N HIS A 296 2.87 -7.69 -25.65
CA HIS A 296 2.69 -8.85 -24.76
C HIS A 296 1.23 -8.98 -24.30
N ARG A 297 0.59 -7.85 -23.98
CA ARG A 297 -0.82 -7.80 -23.59
C ARG A 297 -1.77 -8.04 -24.77
N LEU A 298 -1.48 -7.49 -25.94
CA LEU A 298 -2.28 -7.70 -27.16
C LEU A 298 -2.30 -9.18 -27.56
N PHE A 299 -1.19 -9.90 -27.37
CA PHE A 299 -1.14 -11.35 -27.57
C PHE A 299 -1.85 -12.16 -26.47
N GLY A 300 -2.35 -11.51 -25.41
CA GLY A 300 -3.01 -12.18 -24.29
C GLY A 300 -2.04 -12.94 -23.38
N PHE A 301 -0.73 -12.74 -23.52
CA PHE A 301 0.26 -13.38 -22.66
C PHE A 301 0.11 -12.89 -21.21
N SER A 302 0.32 -13.80 -20.26
CA SER A 302 0.18 -13.45 -18.85
C SER A 302 1.36 -12.60 -18.39
N VAL A 303 1.12 -11.60 -17.54
CA VAL A 303 2.18 -10.80 -16.90
C VAL A 303 2.50 -11.29 -15.49
N GLY A 304 1.83 -12.35 -15.04
CA GLY A 304 2.12 -13.01 -13.78
C GLY A 304 1.17 -14.17 -13.51
N ARG A 305 1.59 -15.10 -12.66
CA ARG A 305 0.81 -16.28 -12.30
C ARG A 305 1.10 -16.66 -10.85
N VAL A 306 0.09 -17.18 -10.17
CA VAL A 306 0.20 -17.83 -8.85
C VAL A 306 -0.34 -19.24 -9.01
N TRP A 307 0.40 -20.21 -8.50
CA TRP A 307 -0.03 -21.60 -8.38
C TRP A 307 0.35 -22.12 -6.98
N PRO A 308 -0.53 -22.90 -6.32
CA PRO A 308 -1.86 -23.31 -6.77
C PRO A 308 -2.84 -22.13 -6.88
N PRO A 309 -3.95 -22.26 -7.65
CA PRO A 309 -4.92 -21.18 -7.77
C PRO A 309 -5.48 -20.77 -6.41
N VAL A 310 -5.56 -19.46 -6.16
CA VAL A 310 -6.14 -18.90 -4.94
C VAL A 310 -7.57 -18.44 -5.20
N ASN A 311 -8.53 -19.01 -4.48
CA ASN A 311 -9.93 -18.61 -4.53
C ASN A 311 -10.19 -17.57 -3.42
N ARG A 312 -10.41 -16.33 -3.85
CA ARG A 312 -10.69 -15.20 -2.95
C ARG A 312 -12.13 -15.27 -2.46
N LEU A 313 -12.29 -15.25 -1.14
CA LEU A 313 -13.53 -15.45 -0.41
C LEU A 313 -14.02 -14.11 0.16
N PRO A 314 -15.18 -13.59 -0.28
CA PRO A 314 -15.73 -12.34 0.21
C PRO A 314 -16.17 -12.43 1.66
N VAL A 315 -16.10 -11.30 2.35
CA VAL A 315 -16.60 -11.07 3.70
C VAL A 315 -17.53 -9.87 3.64
N HIS A 316 -18.68 -9.94 4.28
CA HIS A 316 -19.58 -8.82 4.48
C HIS A 316 -20.40 -9.07 5.75
N LEU A 317 -20.97 -8.01 6.31
CA LEU A 317 -21.99 -8.12 7.35
C LEU A 317 -23.29 -8.63 6.73
N GLU A 318 -24.23 -9.05 7.58
CA GLU A 318 -25.56 -9.48 7.15
C GLU A 318 -26.23 -8.38 6.30
N ASN A 319 -26.78 -8.77 5.15
CA ASN A 319 -27.41 -7.89 4.16
C ASN A 319 -26.53 -6.75 3.59
N GLN A 320 -25.20 -6.79 3.78
CA GLN A 320 -24.24 -5.82 3.24
C GLN A 320 -23.36 -6.40 2.12
N GLN A 321 -23.90 -7.32 1.33
CA GLN A 321 -23.24 -7.87 0.15
C GLN A 321 -22.91 -6.75 -0.85
N SER A 322 -21.75 -6.85 -1.51
CA SER A 322 -21.46 -5.97 -2.64
C SER A 322 -22.28 -6.39 -3.87
N VAL A 323 -23.04 -5.45 -4.43
CA VAL A 323 -23.79 -5.61 -5.68
C VAL A 323 -23.07 -4.91 -6.83
N GLN A 324 -23.13 -5.49 -8.03
CA GLN A 324 -22.67 -4.83 -9.24
C GLN A 324 -23.86 -4.15 -9.90
N ILE A 325 -23.76 -2.84 -10.10
CA ILE A 325 -24.79 -2.03 -10.73
C ILE A 325 -24.28 -1.65 -12.11
N ASN A 326 -25.09 -1.89 -13.14
CA ASN A 326 -24.91 -1.27 -14.44
C ASN A 326 -25.40 0.18 -14.33
N PRO A 327 -24.57 1.20 -14.58
CA PRO A 327 -24.99 2.60 -14.46
C PRO A 327 -26.15 2.98 -15.40
N ASN A 328 -26.43 2.17 -16.42
CA ASN A 328 -27.53 2.37 -17.35
C ASN A 328 -28.83 1.66 -16.93
N GLU A 329 -28.82 0.92 -15.81
CA GLU A 329 -29.98 0.21 -15.28
C GLU A 329 -30.43 0.85 -13.96
N PRO A 330 -31.75 0.83 -13.66
CA PRO A 330 -32.25 1.32 -12.38
C PRO A 330 -31.62 0.56 -11.21
N LEU A 331 -31.35 1.27 -10.10
CA LEU A 331 -30.87 0.64 -8.87
C LEU A 331 -31.93 -0.35 -8.35
N PRO A 332 -31.58 -1.62 -8.14
CA PRO A 332 -32.51 -2.60 -7.58
C PRO A 332 -32.60 -2.41 -6.06
N LEU A 333 -33.24 -1.34 -5.61
CA LEU A 333 -33.36 -0.98 -4.18
C LEU A 333 -34.19 -2.01 -3.38
N ASP A 334 -35.19 -2.62 -4.02
CA ASP A 334 -36.10 -3.58 -3.38
C ASP A 334 -35.75 -5.05 -3.64
N THR A 335 -34.62 -5.32 -4.29
CA THR A 335 -34.22 -6.71 -4.57
C THR A 335 -33.32 -7.22 -3.45
N PRO A 336 -33.67 -8.35 -2.78
CA PRO A 336 -32.81 -8.91 -1.76
C PRO A 336 -31.43 -9.22 -2.35
N PRO A 337 -30.34 -8.97 -1.60
CA PRO A 337 -29.00 -9.14 -2.12
C PRO A 337 -28.78 -10.59 -2.59
N THR A 338 -28.20 -10.73 -3.78
CA THR A 338 -27.93 -12.05 -4.35
C THR A 338 -27.06 -12.90 -3.41
N ARG A 339 -27.32 -14.21 -3.41
CA ARG A 339 -26.58 -15.18 -2.60
C ARG A 339 -25.07 -15.06 -2.87
N SER A 340 -24.29 -14.82 -1.82
CA SER A 340 -22.84 -14.66 -1.90
C SER A 340 -22.14 -15.99 -1.63
N LYS A 341 -20.82 -16.05 -1.86
CA LYS A 341 -20.00 -17.20 -1.45
C LYS A 341 -20.05 -17.47 0.05
N LEU A 342 -20.25 -16.43 0.87
CA LEU A 342 -20.32 -16.53 2.33
C LEU A 342 -21.67 -17.08 2.76
N THR A 343 -22.78 -16.53 2.26
CA THR A 343 -24.11 -17.07 2.60
C THR A 343 -24.32 -18.45 2.01
N GLY A 344 -23.79 -18.71 0.81
CA GLY A 344 -23.78 -20.06 0.25
C GLY A 344 -22.91 -21.04 1.05
N PHE A 345 -21.90 -20.58 1.78
CA PHE A 345 -21.13 -21.42 2.70
C PHE A 345 -21.97 -21.80 3.92
N PHE A 346 -22.74 -20.86 4.48
CA PHE A 346 -23.71 -21.16 5.53
C PHE A 346 -24.76 -22.19 5.09
N ASP A 347 -25.32 -22.02 3.89
CA ASP A 347 -26.24 -23.00 3.29
C ASP A 347 -25.60 -24.39 3.13
N LEU A 348 -24.32 -24.43 2.77
CA LEU A 348 -23.55 -25.69 2.63
C LEU A 348 -23.39 -26.39 3.98
N CYS A 349 -23.04 -25.65 5.03
CA CYS A 349 -22.91 -26.17 6.38
C CYS A 349 -24.27 -26.67 6.91
N ALA A 350 -25.33 -25.91 6.68
CA ALA A 350 -26.69 -26.26 7.10
C ALA A 350 -27.23 -27.52 6.40
N ALA A 351 -26.98 -27.66 5.10
CA ALA A 351 -27.40 -28.83 4.34
C ALA A 351 -26.57 -30.09 4.67
N ALA A 352 -25.35 -29.89 5.19
CA ALA A 352 -24.39 -30.93 5.56
C ALA A 352 -24.29 -32.14 4.60
N PRO A 353 -24.16 -31.93 3.26
CA PRO A 353 -24.22 -33.02 2.28
C PRO A 353 -23.13 -34.09 2.45
N ASP A 354 -22.03 -33.74 3.10
CA ASP A 354 -20.89 -34.62 3.36
C ASP A 354 -20.67 -34.86 4.87
N GLY A 355 -21.74 -34.68 5.68
CA GLY A 355 -21.74 -34.95 7.12
C GLY A 355 -20.67 -34.17 7.89
N GLU A 356 -19.80 -34.90 8.58
CA GLU A 356 -18.75 -34.33 9.44
C GLU A 356 -17.81 -33.37 8.71
N LEU A 357 -17.50 -33.63 7.42
CA LEU A 357 -16.66 -32.74 6.63
C LEU A 357 -17.25 -31.33 6.57
N THR A 358 -18.56 -31.24 6.35
CA THR A 358 -19.27 -29.97 6.20
C THR A 358 -19.52 -29.26 7.52
N THR A 359 -19.77 -30.01 8.60
CA THR A 359 -19.99 -29.44 9.94
C THR A 359 -18.69 -29.03 10.65
N THR A 360 -17.53 -29.48 10.16
CA THR A 360 -16.21 -29.07 10.65
C THR A 360 -15.43 -28.18 9.67
N LEU A 361 -16.09 -27.72 8.60
CA LEU A 361 -15.43 -26.98 7.53
C LEU A 361 -15.18 -25.52 7.93
N LEU A 362 -13.93 -25.06 7.81
CA LEU A 362 -13.60 -23.63 7.84
C LEU A 362 -13.86 -22.97 6.48
N TYR A 363 -14.24 -21.70 6.48
CA TYR A 363 -14.55 -20.97 5.25
C TYR A 363 -13.37 -20.97 4.26
N THR A 364 -12.14 -20.80 4.76
CA THR A 364 -10.88 -20.88 3.99
C THR A 364 -10.63 -22.25 3.34
N ASN A 365 -11.20 -23.32 3.89
CA ASN A 365 -11.03 -24.68 3.39
C ASN A 365 -12.08 -25.08 2.34
N VAL A 366 -13.19 -24.34 2.22
CA VAL A 366 -14.26 -24.61 1.24
C VAL A 366 -13.72 -24.79 -0.19
N PRO A 367 -12.81 -23.94 -0.72
CA PRO A 367 -12.35 -24.07 -2.09
C PRO A 367 -11.59 -25.36 -2.43
N ARG A 368 -11.07 -26.06 -1.41
CA ARG A 368 -10.39 -27.36 -1.55
C ARG A 368 -11.38 -28.44 -1.98
N TYR A 369 -12.54 -28.50 -1.33
CA TYR A 369 -13.53 -29.56 -1.54
C TYR A 369 -14.66 -29.14 -2.50
N TYR A 370 -14.97 -27.84 -2.55
CA TYR A 370 -16.09 -27.32 -3.33
C TYR A 370 -15.67 -26.25 -4.34
N SER A 371 -16.47 -26.12 -5.39
CA SER A 371 -16.37 -25.09 -6.41
C SER A 371 -17.63 -24.23 -6.42
N TRP A 372 -17.47 -22.92 -6.62
CA TRP A 372 -18.61 -22.01 -6.68
C TRP A 372 -19.31 -22.12 -8.04
N ASN A 373 -20.56 -22.54 -8.07
CA ASN A 373 -21.41 -22.48 -9.25
C ASN A 373 -22.02 -21.07 -9.33
N LYS A 374 -21.62 -20.30 -10.34
CA LYS A 374 -22.07 -18.90 -10.53
C LYS A 374 -23.52 -18.78 -11.00
N GLU A 375 -24.05 -19.76 -11.71
CA GLU A 375 -25.43 -19.75 -12.23
C GLU A 375 -26.43 -20.09 -11.12
N LYS A 376 -26.12 -21.12 -10.33
CA LYS A 376 -26.97 -21.58 -9.22
C LYS A 376 -26.65 -20.91 -7.89
N LEU A 377 -25.65 -20.03 -7.88
CA LEU A 377 -25.11 -19.34 -6.70
C LEU A 377 -24.91 -20.28 -5.49
N ARG A 378 -24.27 -21.43 -5.70
CA ARG A 378 -24.06 -22.43 -4.64
C ARG A 378 -22.73 -23.15 -4.75
N TRP A 379 -22.25 -23.66 -3.63
CA TRP A 379 -21.09 -24.56 -3.62
C TRP A 379 -21.47 -25.94 -4.17
N LYS A 380 -20.64 -26.46 -5.07
CA LYS A 380 -20.78 -27.79 -5.67
C LYS A 380 -19.53 -28.62 -5.35
N HIS A 381 -19.73 -29.83 -4.84
CA HIS A 381 -18.65 -30.78 -4.55
C HIS A 381 -17.78 -31.00 -5.79
N ARG A 382 -16.45 -30.98 -5.61
CA ARG A 382 -15.51 -31.19 -6.71
C ARG A 382 -15.41 -32.68 -7.03
N ALA A 383 -15.49 -33.01 -8.31
CA ALA A 383 -15.27 -34.38 -8.78
C ALA A 383 -13.80 -34.83 -8.73
N HIS A 384 -12.86 -33.87 -8.70
CA HIS A 384 -11.43 -34.13 -8.63
C HIS A 384 -10.80 -33.26 -7.57
N ASP A 385 -9.91 -33.86 -6.77
CA ASP A 385 -9.05 -33.10 -5.88
C ASP A 385 -8.20 -32.13 -6.73
N ARG A 386 -8.41 -30.84 -6.50
CA ARG A 386 -7.61 -29.78 -7.10
C ARG A 386 -6.98 -29.02 -5.96
N ASN A 387 -5.66 -28.88 -6.00
CA ASN A 387 -4.95 -28.03 -5.07
C ASN A 387 -5.38 -26.57 -5.31
N VAL A 388 -6.34 -26.09 -4.51
CA VAL A 388 -6.87 -24.72 -4.54
C VAL A 388 -6.79 -24.20 -3.12
N ILE A 389 -6.32 -22.97 -2.97
CA ILE A 389 -6.17 -22.31 -1.66
C ILE A 389 -7.32 -21.33 -1.51
N GLY A 390 -8.09 -21.41 -0.41
CA GLY A 390 -9.04 -20.36 -0.06
C GLY A 390 -8.33 -19.23 0.67
N ARG A 391 -8.65 -17.99 0.30
CA ARG A 391 -8.15 -16.80 0.99
C ARG A 391 -9.29 -15.83 1.23
N ILE A 392 -9.54 -15.50 2.49
CA ILE A 392 -10.48 -14.44 2.84
C ILE A 392 -9.87 -13.08 2.46
N TYR A 393 -10.68 -12.17 1.89
CA TYR A 393 -10.22 -10.81 1.61
C TYR A 393 -9.70 -10.15 2.89
N THR A 394 -8.58 -9.45 2.78
CA THR A 394 -8.07 -8.64 3.90
C THR A 394 -9.09 -7.55 4.23
N VAL A 395 -9.54 -7.55 5.47
CA VAL A 395 -10.36 -6.48 6.05
C VAL A 395 -9.46 -5.70 7.00
N PRO A 396 -9.34 -4.37 6.87
CA PRO A 396 -8.56 -3.57 7.83
C PRO A 396 -9.35 -3.40 9.13
N LEU A 397 -8.65 -3.24 10.26
CA LEU A 397 -9.27 -3.07 11.59
C LEU A 397 -10.30 -1.93 11.62
N ARG A 398 -10.01 -0.83 10.93
CA ARG A 398 -10.91 0.32 10.78
C ARG A 398 -12.29 -0.03 10.20
N SER A 399 -12.47 -1.20 9.59
CA SER A 399 -13.78 -1.67 9.10
C SER A 399 -14.68 -2.23 10.22
N GLY A 400 -14.27 -2.15 11.48
CA GLY A 400 -15.12 -2.43 12.65
C GLY A 400 -15.61 -3.87 12.68
N GLU A 401 -16.91 -4.08 12.89
CA GLU A 401 -17.54 -5.40 12.95
C GLU A 401 -17.20 -6.33 11.78
N ARG A 402 -16.99 -5.80 10.57
CA ARG A 402 -16.59 -6.61 9.41
C ARG A 402 -15.19 -7.22 9.58
N PHE A 403 -14.28 -6.54 10.29
CA PHE A 403 -12.96 -7.06 10.62
C PHE A 403 -13.06 -8.23 11.59
N TYR A 404 -13.82 -8.05 12.67
CA TYR A 404 -14.03 -9.09 13.68
C TYR A 404 -14.76 -10.30 13.10
N LEU A 405 -15.78 -10.10 12.25
CA LEU A 405 -16.42 -11.17 11.49
C LEU A 405 -15.40 -11.95 10.65
N ARG A 406 -14.46 -11.27 9.97
CA ARG A 406 -13.38 -11.93 9.23
C ARG A 406 -12.50 -12.80 10.13
N LEU A 407 -12.20 -12.39 11.37
CA LEU A 407 -11.43 -13.20 12.31
C LEU A 407 -12.20 -14.46 12.72
N LEU A 408 -13.50 -14.33 12.98
CA LEU A 408 -14.36 -15.45 13.33
C LEU A 408 -14.45 -16.47 12.19
N LEU A 409 -14.50 -16.04 10.93
CA LEU A 409 -14.50 -16.94 9.76
C LEU A 409 -13.20 -17.76 9.60
N ASP A 410 -12.11 -17.36 10.25
CA ASP A 410 -10.85 -18.13 10.26
C ASP A 410 -10.85 -19.24 11.33
N VAL A 411 -11.77 -19.22 12.31
CA VAL A 411 -11.78 -20.16 13.46
C VAL A 411 -13.10 -20.89 13.71
N VAL A 412 -14.24 -20.32 13.33
CA VAL A 412 -15.55 -20.95 13.52
C VAL A 412 -15.79 -21.98 12.42
N MET A 413 -15.92 -23.24 12.83
CA MET A 413 -16.15 -24.38 11.95
C MET A 413 -17.65 -24.58 11.70
N GLY A 414 -18.01 -24.88 10.46
CA GLY A 414 -19.37 -25.25 10.07
C GLY A 414 -20.51 -24.28 10.42
N PRO A 415 -20.33 -22.94 10.46
CA PRO A 415 -21.43 -22.04 10.82
C PRO A 415 -22.55 -22.13 9.77
N THR A 416 -23.79 -22.17 10.23
CA THR A 416 -25.02 -22.23 9.42
C THR A 416 -25.70 -20.87 9.27
N SER A 417 -25.24 -19.85 10.00
CA SER A 417 -25.79 -18.50 9.97
C SER A 417 -24.77 -17.45 10.42
N PHE A 418 -25.14 -16.16 10.32
CA PHE A 418 -24.38 -15.08 10.96
C PHE A 418 -24.44 -15.15 12.49
N ALA A 419 -25.57 -15.60 13.05
CA ALA A 419 -25.76 -15.74 14.50
C ALA A 419 -24.81 -16.80 15.09
N ASP A 420 -24.50 -17.85 14.34
CA ASP A 420 -23.56 -18.89 14.77
C ASP A 420 -22.13 -18.35 14.95
N LEU A 421 -21.76 -17.31 14.20
CA LEU A 421 -20.43 -16.70 14.32
C LEU A 421 -20.24 -15.97 15.66
N ILE A 422 -21.32 -15.43 16.25
CA ILE A 422 -21.29 -14.67 17.50
C ILE A 422 -21.60 -15.54 18.73
N MET A 423 -21.86 -16.84 18.55
CA MET A 423 -22.10 -17.79 19.64
C MET A 423 -20.81 -18.48 20.06
N PHE A 424 -20.47 -18.53 21.35
CA PHE A 424 -19.31 -19.25 21.90
C PHE A 424 -19.67 -19.85 23.25
N GLU A 425 -19.30 -21.11 23.50
CA GLU A 425 -19.60 -21.79 24.77
C GLU A 425 -21.07 -21.61 25.20
N ASP A 426 -21.99 -21.78 24.24
CA ASP A 426 -23.44 -21.61 24.40
C ASP A 426 -23.91 -20.19 24.81
N VAL A 427 -23.04 -19.19 24.72
CA VAL A 427 -23.34 -17.77 24.94
C VAL A 427 -23.39 -16.99 23.62
N VAL A 428 -24.48 -16.25 23.40
CA VAL A 428 -24.58 -15.30 22.28
C VAL A 428 -24.03 -13.94 22.70
N TYR A 429 -23.01 -13.48 22.00
CA TYR A 429 -22.35 -12.20 22.30
C TYR A 429 -23.02 -11.05 21.53
N PRO A 430 -23.02 -9.82 22.08
CA PRO A 430 -23.71 -8.67 21.48
C PRO A 430 -23.07 -8.16 20.18
N SER A 431 -21.84 -8.56 19.88
CA SER A 431 -21.10 -8.12 18.68
C SER A 431 -20.06 -9.16 18.25
N TYR A 432 -19.62 -9.09 17.00
CA TYR A 432 -18.51 -9.92 16.50
C TYR A 432 -17.22 -9.60 17.26
N ARG A 433 -17.01 -8.33 17.66
CA ARG A 433 -15.91 -7.94 18.54
C ARG A 433 -15.95 -8.68 19.87
N ALA A 434 -17.10 -8.67 20.55
CA ALA A 434 -17.27 -9.34 21.83
C ALA A 434 -17.05 -10.87 21.71
N ALA A 435 -17.55 -11.48 20.64
CA ALA A 435 -17.29 -12.89 20.34
C ALA A 435 -15.82 -13.19 20.05
N CYS A 436 -15.08 -12.27 19.41
CA CYS A 436 -13.63 -12.37 19.24
C CYS A 436 -12.87 -12.26 20.56
N ALA A 437 -13.28 -11.32 21.43
CA ALA A 437 -12.68 -11.13 22.74
C ALA A 437 -12.87 -12.37 23.62
N ALA A 438 -14.07 -12.94 23.65
CA ALA A 438 -14.38 -14.15 24.40
C ALA A 438 -13.55 -15.37 23.95
N ARG A 439 -13.23 -15.45 22.66
CA ARG A 439 -12.36 -16.48 22.08
C ARG A 439 -10.86 -16.23 22.25
N GLY A 440 -10.45 -15.11 22.85
CA GLY A 440 -9.05 -14.73 22.95
C GLY A 440 -8.39 -14.38 21.60
N LEU A 441 -9.18 -13.95 20.59
CA LEU A 441 -8.67 -13.55 19.27
C LEU A 441 -8.16 -12.10 19.24
N LEU A 442 -8.43 -11.32 20.28
CA LEU A 442 -7.95 -9.96 20.45
C LEU A 442 -6.81 -9.95 21.45
N ALA A 443 -5.79 -9.11 21.21
CA ALA A 443 -4.76 -8.86 22.22
C ALA A 443 -5.42 -8.37 23.51
N ASP A 444 -4.98 -8.91 24.64
CA ASP A 444 -5.43 -8.40 25.93
C ASP A 444 -5.01 -6.92 26.06
N ASN A 445 -5.65 -6.22 27.00
CA ASN A 445 -5.27 -4.84 27.28
C ASN A 445 -3.91 -4.74 28.02
N GLY A 446 -3.19 -5.84 28.24
CA GLY A 446 -1.95 -5.89 29.02
C GLY A 446 -0.81 -5.15 28.34
N GLU A 447 -0.52 -5.46 27.07
CA GLU A 447 0.53 -4.77 26.31
C GLU A 447 0.23 -3.27 26.13
N HIS A 448 -1.03 -2.93 25.82
CA HIS A 448 -1.48 -1.54 25.69
C HIS A 448 -1.39 -0.79 27.02
N HIS A 449 -1.75 -1.46 28.13
CA HIS A 449 -1.62 -0.92 29.48
C HIS A 449 -0.15 -0.66 29.84
N ILE A 450 0.74 -1.63 29.61
CA ILE A 450 2.18 -1.48 29.88
C ILE A 450 2.73 -0.30 29.08
N CYS A 451 2.40 -0.23 27.78
CA CYS A 451 2.84 0.86 26.91
C CYS A 451 2.34 2.23 27.39
N LEU A 452 1.04 2.38 27.70
CA LEU A 452 0.50 3.64 28.22
C LEU A 452 1.04 3.99 29.60
N ARG A 453 1.27 3.00 30.47
CA ARG A 453 1.86 3.21 31.81
C ARG A 453 3.30 3.70 31.72
N GLU A 454 4.09 3.15 30.81
CA GLU A 454 5.48 3.54 30.58
C GLU A 454 5.56 4.92 29.91
N ALA A 455 4.77 5.16 28.87
CA ALA A 455 4.69 6.47 28.22
C ALA A 455 4.25 7.56 29.21
N ALA A 456 3.32 7.25 30.12
CA ALA A 456 2.84 8.22 31.11
C ALA A 456 3.91 8.68 32.12
N GLN A 457 5.10 8.07 32.13
CA GLN A 457 6.21 8.55 32.95
C GLN A 457 7.00 9.69 32.30
N ILE A 458 6.88 9.88 30.98
CA ILE A 458 7.72 10.82 30.21
C ILE A 458 6.95 11.69 29.21
N GLU A 459 5.71 11.33 28.89
CA GLU A 459 4.88 12.04 27.90
C GLU A 459 3.75 12.83 28.56
N THR A 460 3.32 13.90 27.89
CA THR A 460 2.16 14.72 28.30
C THR A 460 0.82 14.08 27.89
N GLY A 461 -0.28 14.53 28.49
CA GLY A 461 -1.64 14.10 28.14
C GLY A 461 -1.98 14.23 26.66
N ASP A 462 -1.53 15.28 25.97
CA ASP A 462 -1.74 15.39 24.51
C ASP A 462 -1.08 14.24 23.75
N GLN A 463 0.17 13.94 24.07
CA GLN A 463 0.93 12.86 23.45
C GLN A 463 0.33 11.49 23.81
N LEU A 464 -0.10 11.30 25.07
CA LEU A 464 -0.78 10.08 25.51
C LEU A 464 -2.13 9.89 24.82
N ARG A 465 -2.92 10.95 24.60
CA ARG A 465 -4.18 10.87 23.84
C ARG A 465 -3.95 10.49 22.38
N ARG A 466 -2.88 11.00 21.75
CA ARG A 466 -2.47 10.58 20.39
C ARG A 466 -2.05 9.11 20.35
N LEU A 467 -1.29 8.65 21.35
CA LEU A 467 -0.89 7.24 21.47
C LEU A 467 -2.11 6.34 21.70
N PHE A 468 -3.01 6.74 22.60
CA PHE A 468 -4.27 6.03 22.85
C PHE A 468 -5.11 5.93 21.56
N MET A 469 -5.29 7.04 20.84
CA MET A 469 -5.97 7.03 19.54
C MET A 469 -5.27 6.11 18.54
N PHE A 470 -3.93 6.14 18.45
CA PHE A 470 -3.17 5.27 17.56
C PHE A 470 -3.42 3.78 17.89
N MET A 471 -3.46 3.42 19.18
CA MET A 471 -3.80 2.06 19.63
C MET A 471 -5.22 1.68 19.19
N LEU A 472 -6.21 2.56 19.36
CA LEU A 472 -7.58 2.27 18.92
C LEU A 472 -7.68 2.01 17.41
N ILE A 473 -7.00 2.81 16.59
CA ILE A 473 -7.12 2.72 15.14
C ILE A 473 -6.30 1.58 14.55
N HIS A 474 -5.11 1.32 15.11
CA HIS A 474 -4.12 0.44 14.50
C HIS A 474 -3.85 -0.86 15.26
N ALA A 475 -4.35 -1.00 16.49
CA ALA A 475 -4.16 -2.20 17.30
C ALA A 475 -5.49 -2.85 17.71
N THR A 476 -5.47 -4.17 17.94
CA THR A 476 -6.63 -4.91 18.43
C THR A 476 -6.78 -4.71 19.94
N VAL A 477 -7.44 -3.64 20.36
CA VAL A 477 -7.77 -3.39 21.77
C VAL A 477 -9.01 -4.19 22.16
N ALA A 478 -8.92 -5.06 23.17
CA ALA A 478 -10.04 -5.89 23.60
C ALA A 478 -11.17 -5.06 24.23
N ASN A 479 -10.84 -4.14 25.14
CA ASN A 479 -11.82 -3.31 25.84
C ASN A 479 -11.34 -1.84 25.96
N PRO A 480 -11.65 -0.98 24.96
CA PRO A 480 -11.28 0.42 24.98
C PRO A 480 -11.83 1.22 26.16
N PRO A 481 -13.11 1.06 26.57
CA PRO A 481 -13.63 1.74 27.76
C PRO A 481 -12.79 1.47 29.02
N ALA A 482 -12.47 0.21 29.29
CA ALA A 482 -11.65 -0.15 30.45
C ALA A 482 -10.22 0.39 30.35
N LEU A 483 -9.65 0.45 29.14
CA LEU A 483 -8.32 1.02 28.92
C LEU A 483 -8.31 2.55 29.13
N LEU A 484 -9.34 3.24 28.62
CA LEU A 484 -9.55 4.68 28.84
C LEU A 484 -9.66 4.98 30.33
N ASP A 485 -10.58 4.30 31.03
CA ASP A 485 -10.84 4.56 32.45
C ASP A 485 -9.60 4.29 33.30
N ARG A 486 -8.82 3.25 32.97
CA ARG A 486 -7.58 2.92 33.69
C ARG A 486 -6.47 3.97 33.54
N HIS A 487 -6.39 4.65 32.40
CA HIS A 487 -5.38 5.66 32.11
C HIS A 487 -5.91 7.09 32.11
N PHE A 488 -7.16 7.30 32.51
CA PHE A 488 -7.85 8.57 32.35
C PHE A 488 -7.08 9.73 33.01
N ALA A 489 -6.55 9.51 34.22
CA ALA A 489 -5.79 10.53 34.94
C ALA A 489 -4.54 11.02 34.19
N SER A 490 -3.81 10.11 33.54
CA SER A 490 -2.64 10.48 32.71
C SER A 490 -3.06 11.10 31.38
N LEU A 491 -4.17 10.64 30.80
CA LEU A 491 -4.73 11.18 29.56
C LEU A 491 -5.32 12.58 29.73
N SER A 492 -5.54 13.04 30.96
CA SER A 492 -6.16 14.32 31.28
C SER A 492 -5.27 15.23 32.14
N ASP A 493 -3.96 14.99 32.21
CA ASP A 493 -3.04 15.72 33.09
C ASP A 493 -2.97 17.24 32.79
N ASP A 494 -3.12 17.60 31.52
CA ASP A 494 -3.12 18.96 30.97
C ASP A 494 -4.51 19.61 30.93
N ALA A 495 -5.56 18.84 31.19
CA ALA A 495 -6.95 19.29 31.01
C ALA A 495 -7.27 20.52 31.87
N ARG A 496 -6.82 20.53 33.14
CA ARG A 496 -7.07 21.65 34.06
C ARG A 496 -6.52 22.96 33.53
N TYR A 497 -5.25 22.96 33.11
CA TYR A 497 -4.56 24.12 32.55
C TYR A 497 -5.28 24.70 31.32
N HIS A 498 -5.83 23.83 30.48
CA HIS A 498 -6.58 24.26 29.31
C HIS A 498 -7.99 24.76 29.63
N ILE A 499 -8.68 24.14 30.58
CA ILE A 499 -10.04 24.55 30.97
C ILE A 499 -10.02 25.92 31.67
N GLU A 500 -8.98 26.22 32.44
CA GLU A 500 -8.81 27.53 33.11
C GLU A 500 -8.75 28.74 32.15
N ARG A 501 -8.54 28.52 30.84
CA ARG A 501 -8.57 29.57 29.83
C ARG A 501 -9.98 30.00 29.42
N TYR A 502 -11.00 29.21 29.74
CA TYR A 502 -12.39 29.52 29.48
C TYR A 502 -12.98 30.18 30.73
N GLU A 503 -13.32 31.47 30.64
CA GLU A 503 -13.83 32.24 31.79
C GLU A 503 -15.16 31.71 32.34
N ASP A 504 -15.97 31.06 31.49
CA ASP A 504 -17.32 30.59 31.77
C ASP A 504 -17.43 29.08 32.01
N VAL A 505 -16.32 28.34 32.02
CA VAL A 505 -16.33 26.87 32.21
C VAL A 505 -15.70 26.49 33.56
N PRO A 506 -16.45 25.85 34.49
CA PRO A 506 -15.90 25.47 35.78
C PRO A 506 -14.90 24.32 35.65
N VAL A 507 -13.80 24.35 36.40
CA VAL A 507 -12.80 23.28 36.42
C VAL A 507 -13.19 22.21 37.46
N ASN A 508 -13.75 21.09 37.01
CA ASN A 508 -14.14 19.95 37.85
C ASN A 508 -13.99 18.61 37.09
N ASP A 509 -14.17 17.47 37.76
CA ASP A 509 -13.96 16.15 37.17
C ASP A 509 -14.86 15.89 35.94
N GLN A 510 -16.07 16.45 35.94
CA GLN A 510 -16.98 16.34 34.81
C GLN A 510 -16.46 17.11 33.59
N THR A 511 -16.03 18.37 33.75
CA THR A 511 -15.50 19.18 32.65
C THR A 511 -14.14 18.66 32.17
N ILE A 512 -13.30 18.12 33.07
CA ILE A 512 -12.06 17.41 32.71
C ILE A 512 -12.36 16.19 31.83
N ARG A 513 -13.36 15.39 32.19
CA ARG A 513 -13.79 14.23 31.38
C ARG A 513 -14.35 14.63 30.02
N LEU A 514 -15.20 15.64 29.98
CA LEU A 514 -15.75 16.16 28.73
C LEU A 514 -14.65 16.73 27.81
N TRP A 515 -13.73 17.53 28.35
CA TRP A 515 -12.62 18.10 27.60
C TRP A 515 -11.71 17.02 27.02
N THR A 516 -11.33 16.04 27.86
CA THR A 516 -10.46 14.92 27.45
C THR A 516 -11.12 14.07 26.36
N LEU A 517 -12.40 13.72 26.53
CA LEU A 517 -13.18 13.01 25.52
C LEU A 517 -13.32 13.83 24.23
N ASN A 518 -13.49 15.16 24.32
CA ASN A 518 -13.57 16.02 23.14
C ASN A 518 -12.25 16.05 22.36
N LYS A 519 -11.11 16.05 23.05
CA LYS A 519 -9.79 15.94 22.39
C LYS A 519 -9.60 14.58 21.72
N ILE A 520 -9.99 13.48 22.37
CA ILE A 520 -9.97 12.15 21.74
C ILE A 520 -10.91 12.11 20.54
N ARG A 521 -12.13 12.68 20.65
CA ARG A 521 -13.09 12.80 19.55
C ARG A 521 -12.49 13.50 18.34
N LEU A 522 -11.81 14.63 18.54
CA LEU A 522 -11.14 15.37 17.44
C LEU A 522 -10.04 14.53 16.77
N LEU A 523 -9.22 13.82 17.56
CA LEU A 523 -8.18 12.93 17.03
C LEU A 523 -8.78 11.75 16.23
N LEU A 524 -9.92 11.21 16.67
CA LEU A 524 -10.65 10.17 15.97
C LEU A 524 -11.35 10.69 14.71
N ALA A 525 -11.93 11.88 14.77
CA ALA A 525 -12.61 12.53 13.65
C ALA A 525 -11.64 12.80 12.49
N ALA A 526 -10.38 13.18 12.80
CA ALA A 526 -9.31 13.28 11.81
C ALA A 526 -8.99 11.96 11.08
N ASN A 527 -9.53 10.84 11.55
CA ASN A 527 -9.44 9.51 10.94
C ASN A 527 -10.81 8.95 10.53
N ASP A 528 -11.81 9.81 10.34
CA ASP A 528 -13.21 9.47 10.01
C ASP A 528 -13.86 8.51 11.03
N ARG A 529 -13.53 8.63 12.32
CA ARG A 529 -14.09 7.77 13.39
C ARG A 529 -14.74 8.58 14.50
N THR A 530 -15.69 7.93 15.17
CA THR A 530 -16.44 8.47 16.30
C THR A 530 -16.05 7.74 17.60
N LEU A 531 -16.45 8.28 18.75
CA LEU A 531 -16.22 7.62 20.04
C LEU A 531 -17.05 6.32 20.12
N ALA A 532 -18.28 6.35 19.61
CA ALA A 532 -19.18 5.19 19.58
C ALA A 532 -18.59 3.98 18.83
N PHE A 533 -17.77 4.21 17.79
CA PHE A 533 -17.12 3.11 17.05
C PHE A 533 -16.23 2.23 17.94
N PHE A 534 -15.70 2.79 19.04
CA PHE A 534 -14.86 2.09 20.00
C PHE A 534 -15.57 1.78 21.32
N ASP A 535 -16.90 1.86 21.33
CA ASP A 535 -17.74 1.69 22.53
C ASP A 535 -17.48 2.78 23.60
N LEU A 536 -16.92 3.93 23.21
CA LEU A 536 -16.66 5.07 24.11
C LEU A 536 -17.88 6.01 24.19
N PRO A 537 -18.06 6.75 25.31
CA PRO A 537 -19.21 7.65 25.49
C PRO A 537 -19.19 8.82 24.51
N GLU A 538 -20.26 9.01 23.74
CA GLU A 538 -20.41 10.16 22.84
C GLU A 538 -20.69 11.48 23.56
N LEU A 539 -20.34 12.58 22.91
CA LEU A 539 -20.60 13.94 23.39
C LEU A 539 -21.77 14.56 22.63
N THR A 540 -22.70 15.19 23.36
CA THR A 540 -23.77 16.00 22.74
C THR A 540 -23.19 17.31 22.21
N GLU A 541 -23.88 17.93 21.26
CA GLU A 541 -23.42 19.17 20.61
C GLU A 541 -23.14 20.29 21.61
N ASP A 542 -24.02 20.45 22.61
CA ASP A 542 -23.85 21.44 23.69
C ASP A 542 -22.54 21.24 24.46
N LYS A 543 -22.13 19.98 24.66
CA LYS A 543 -20.89 19.62 25.37
C LYS A 543 -19.65 19.85 24.52
N VAL A 544 -19.77 19.74 23.20
CA VAL A 544 -18.67 20.04 22.27
C VAL A 544 -18.44 21.56 22.19
N ARG A 545 -19.52 22.33 22.09
CA ARG A 545 -19.49 23.81 22.02
C ARG A 545 -18.85 24.47 23.24
N LEU A 546 -18.80 23.79 24.38
CA LEU A 546 -18.06 24.26 25.56
C LEU A 546 -16.58 24.56 25.26
N PHE A 547 -15.95 23.82 24.34
CA PHE A 547 -14.50 23.86 24.14
C PHE A 547 -14.03 24.17 22.70
N ASP A 548 -14.93 24.20 21.72
CA ASP A 548 -14.58 24.39 20.30
C ASP A 548 -15.04 25.77 19.79
N ARG A 549 -14.37 26.84 20.26
CA ARG A 549 -14.69 28.25 19.94
C ARG A 549 -13.73 28.79 18.88
N LEU A 550 -14.26 29.15 17.70
CA LEU A 550 -13.45 29.62 16.56
C LEU A 550 -12.66 30.90 16.87
N GLU A 551 -13.23 31.79 17.67
CA GLU A 551 -12.69 33.10 18.06
C GLU A 551 -11.38 33.01 18.85
N GLU A 552 -11.13 31.89 19.53
CA GLU A 552 -9.92 31.67 20.33
C GLU A 552 -8.77 31.06 19.53
N ARG A 553 -9.02 30.59 18.29
CA ARG A 553 -8.00 29.99 17.41
C ARG A 553 -7.28 31.01 16.52
N LEU A 554 -7.76 32.25 16.46
CA LEU A 554 -7.24 33.31 15.57
C LEU A 554 -6.34 34.31 16.32
N PRO A 555 -5.23 34.78 15.72
CA PRO A 555 -4.38 35.80 16.33
C PRO A 555 -5.13 37.13 16.44
N ARG A 556 -4.95 37.84 17.56
CA ARG A 556 -5.45 39.21 17.72
C ARG A 556 -4.45 40.19 17.11
N PHE A 557 -4.93 41.14 16.32
CA PHE A 557 -4.13 42.18 15.69
C PHE A 557 -4.49 43.56 16.24
N ASP A 558 -3.49 44.41 16.40
CA ASP A 558 -3.68 45.82 16.72
C ASP A 558 -4.19 46.55 15.48
N ARG A 559 -5.42 47.10 15.57
CA ARG A 559 -6.06 47.78 14.45
C ARG A 559 -5.30 49.03 14.02
N GLN A 560 -4.69 49.75 14.96
CA GLN A 560 -3.94 50.97 14.66
C GLN A 560 -2.64 50.65 13.93
N GLN A 561 -1.95 49.57 14.34
CA GLN A 561 -0.76 49.11 13.63
C GLN A 561 -1.10 48.60 12.21
N CYS A 562 -2.18 47.81 12.08
CA CYS A 562 -2.65 47.37 10.77
C CYS A 562 -3.01 48.56 9.84
N ALA A 563 -3.61 49.62 10.37
CA ALA A 563 -3.93 50.81 9.56
C ALA A 563 -2.67 51.52 9.03
N GLN A 564 -1.64 51.68 9.87
CA GLN A 564 -0.36 52.27 9.47
C GLN A 564 0.35 51.42 8.41
N ASP A 565 0.39 50.10 8.62
CA ASP A 565 1.02 49.17 7.70
C ASP A 565 0.30 49.12 6.34
N ALA A 566 -1.04 49.18 6.35
CA ALA A 566 -1.85 49.24 5.14
C ALA A 566 -1.60 50.52 4.33
N GLU A 567 -1.54 51.68 4.98
CA GLU A 567 -1.28 52.97 4.32
C GLU A 567 0.12 52.98 3.69
N ALA A 568 1.14 52.52 4.44
CA ALA A 568 2.50 52.41 3.95
C ALA A 568 2.63 51.41 2.78
N ALA A 569 1.84 50.33 2.80
CA ALA A 569 1.82 49.35 1.71
C ALA A 569 1.14 49.91 0.46
N HIS A 570 0.00 50.60 0.62
CA HIS A 570 -0.77 51.17 -0.49
C HIS A 570 0.06 52.18 -1.31
N ALA A 571 0.84 53.02 -0.63
CA ALA A 571 1.74 53.99 -1.28
C ALA A 571 2.85 53.35 -2.14
N ARG A 572 3.10 52.05 -1.99
CA ARG A 572 4.20 51.31 -2.64
C ARG A 572 3.72 50.28 -3.65
N LEU A 573 2.41 50.10 -3.81
CA LEU A 573 1.87 49.20 -4.83
C LEU A 573 2.23 49.74 -6.22
N ASN A 574 2.72 48.86 -7.10
CA ASN A 574 2.82 49.21 -8.51
C ASN A 574 1.45 49.13 -9.19
N HIS A 575 1.36 49.57 -10.45
CA HIS A 575 0.10 49.64 -11.20
C HIS A 575 -0.69 48.31 -11.21
N ASP A 576 -0.03 47.20 -11.56
CA ASP A 576 -0.71 45.89 -11.65
C ASP A 576 -1.11 45.35 -10.28
N GLN A 577 -0.29 45.60 -9.26
CA GLN A 577 -0.60 45.23 -7.87
C GLN A 577 -1.76 46.05 -7.31
N GLN A 578 -1.85 47.33 -7.67
CA GLN A 578 -2.93 48.22 -7.26
C GLN A 578 -4.26 47.78 -7.86
N ILE A 579 -4.30 47.41 -9.14
CA ILE A 579 -5.49 46.82 -9.78
C ILE A 579 -5.97 45.58 -9.01
N ALA A 580 -5.07 44.64 -8.73
CA ALA A 580 -5.43 43.42 -8.01
C ALA A 580 -5.89 43.69 -6.57
N PHE A 581 -5.26 44.64 -5.88
CA PHE A 581 -5.62 45.06 -4.54
C PHE A 581 -7.02 45.71 -4.52
N ASP A 582 -7.28 46.66 -5.41
CA ASP A 582 -8.53 47.41 -5.47
C ASP A 582 -9.71 46.50 -5.85
N GLU A 583 -9.53 45.57 -6.80
CA GLU A 583 -10.56 44.57 -7.16
C GLU A 583 -10.94 43.67 -5.98
N CYS A 584 -9.94 43.16 -5.26
CA CYS A 584 -10.18 42.29 -4.09
C CYS A 584 -10.86 43.09 -2.95
N LEU A 585 -10.38 44.31 -2.67
CA LEU A 585 -10.92 45.13 -1.61
C LEU A 585 -12.36 45.59 -1.89
N CYS A 586 -12.65 45.95 -3.14
CA CYS A 586 -14.01 46.33 -3.56
C CYS A 586 -14.99 45.17 -3.35
N ALA A 587 -14.61 43.92 -3.66
CA ALA A 587 -15.46 42.77 -3.38
C ALA A 587 -15.69 42.55 -1.89
N VAL A 588 -14.65 42.71 -1.05
CA VAL A 588 -14.81 42.64 0.41
C VAL A 588 -15.78 43.72 0.92
N GLU A 589 -15.71 44.94 0.38
CA GLU A 589 -16.61 46.04 0.76
C GLU A 589 -18.06 45.81 0.33
N LEU A 590 -18.26 45.28 -0.89
CA LEU A 590 -19.59 44.97 -1.41
C LEU A 590 -20.26 43.83 -0.62
N ASP A 591 -19.50 42.78 -0.26
CA ASP A 591 -19.99 41.67 0.55
C ASP A 591 -20.47 42.14 1.94
N VAL A 592 -19.79 43.12 2.56
CA VAL A 592 -20.22 43.71 3.85
C VAL A 592 -21.54 44.48 3.71
N VAL A 593 -21.72 45.22 2.62
CA VAL A 593 -22.95 46.01 2.38
C VAL A 593 -24.15 45.11 2.06
N ASP A 594 -23.94 44.03 1.30
CA ASP A 594 -25.00 43.08 0.95
C ASP A 594 -25.41 42.20 2.14
N GLN A 595 -24.45 41.80 3.00
CA GLN A 595 -24.76 41.11 4.27
C GLN A 595 -25.60 41.96 5.24
N MET A 596 -25.49 43.30 5.17
CA MET A 596 -26.33 44.21 5.97
C MET A 596 -27.74 44.41 5.40
N ARG A 597 -27.98 44.05 4.13
CA ARG A 597 -29.27 44.24 3.44
C ARG A 597 -30.15 43.00 3.39
N ASP A 598 -29.57 41.80 3.34
CA ASP A 598 -30.31 40.55 3.28
C ASP A 598 -29.57 39.41 4.01
N ASN A 599 -30.31 38.57 4.74
CA ASN A 599 -29.77 37.37 5.40
C ASN A 599 -29.47 36.21 4.41
N ASN A 600 -29.66 36.42 3.11
CA ASN A 600 -29.27 35.47 2.07
C ASN A 600 -27.90 35.90 1.52
N LEU A 601 -26.87 35.10 1.81
CA LEU A 601 -25.51 35.28 1.31
C LEU A 601 -25.53 35.55 -0.19
N GLY A 602 -25.09 36.76 -0.57
CA GLY A 602 -24.82 37.15 -1.95
C GLY A 602 -23.78 36.25 -2.64
N PRO A 603 -23.48 36.49 -3.93
CA PRO A 603 -22.51 35.70 -4.68
C PRO A 603 -21.12 35.75 -4.02
N GLN A 604 -20.64 34.61 -3.54
CA GLN A 604 -19.28 34.51 -2.98
C GLN A 604 -18.21 34.83 -4.04
N HIS A 605 -17.37 35.81 -3.75
CA HIS A 605 -16.28 36.21 -4.64
C HIS A 605 -15.03 35.33 -4.42
N VAL A 606 -14.45 34.81 -5.52
CA VAL A 606 -13.22 34.01 -5.49
C VAL A 606 -12.22 34.56 -6.50
N PHE A 607 -11.07 35.01 -6.00
CA PHE A 607 -9.99 35.57 -6.81
C PHE A 607 -8.80 34.61 -6.92
N PHE A 608 -8.13 34.62 -8.07
CA PHE A 608 -6.87 33.90 -8.29
C PHE A 608 -5.77 34.90 -8.66
N LEU A 609 -4.88 35.19 -7.71
CA LEU A 609 -3.71 36.04 -7.97
C LEU A 609 -2.55 35.20 -8.53
N LEU A 610 -2.49 35.06 -9.86
CA LEU A 610 -1.39 34.38 -10.54
C LEU A 610 -0.26 35.36 -10.84
N ALA A 611 0.90 35.17 -10.22
CA ALA A 611 2.08 35.95 -10.61
C ALA A 611 3.39 35.13 -10.52
N PRO A 612 4.40 35.41 -11.37
CA PRO A 612 5.73 34.80 -11.30
C PRO A 612 6.49 35.08 -9.99
N GLY A 613 7.63 34.41 -9.77
CA GLY A 613 8.54 34.75 -8.68
C GLY A 613 9.09 36.18 -8.85
N GLY A 614 9.21 36.93 -7.76
CA GLY A 614 9.77 38.29 -7.77
C GLY A 614 8.79 39.43 -8.07
N THR A 615 7.50 39.15 -8.29
CA THR A 615 6.49 40.18 -8.62
C THR A 615 5.76 40.79 -7.41
N GLY A 616 6.14 40.42 -6.19
CA GLY A 616 5.57 41.00 -4.97
C GLY A 616 4.18 40.48 -4.55
N LYS A 617 3.77 39.25 -4.92
CA LYS A 617 2.47 38.67 -4.49
C LYS A 617 2.21 38.77 -2.99
N THR A 618 3.19 38.35 -2.20
CA THR A 618 3.14 38.38 -0.73
C THR A 618 2.96 39.80 -0.18
N PHE A 619 3.47 40.81 -0.89
CA PHE A 619 3.29 42.20 -0.51
C PHE A 619 1.82 42.63 -0.66
N VAL A 620 1.17 42.26 -1.78
CA VAL A 620 -0.26 42.51 -2.02
C VAL A 620 -1.13 41.76 -1.02
N GLU A 621 -0.84 40.48 -0.77
CA GLU A 621 -1.57 39.64 0.19
C GLU A 621 -1.53 40.23 1.61
N ASN A 622 -0.34 40.65 2.09
CA ASN A 622 -0.23 41.27 3.40
C ASN A 622 -0.89 42.65 3.46
N ALA A 623 -0.81 43.45 2.40
CA ALA A 623 -1.50 44.74 2.33
C ALA A 623 -3.02 44.56 2.49
N LEU A 624 -3.62 43.58 1.77
CA LEU A 624 -5.05 43.25 1.90
C LEU A 624 -5.39 42.83 3.32
N LEU A 625 -4.59 41.96 3.95
CA LEU A 625 -4.83 41.51 5.32
C LEU A 625 -4.82 42.68 6.31
N ASP A 626 -3.85 43.59 6.20
CA ASP A 626 -3.74 44.75 7.07
C ASP A 626 -4.92 45.71 6.86
N THR A 627 -5.33 45.97 5.62
CA THR A 627 -6.48 46.84 5.31
C THR A 627 -7.79 46.30 5.87
N VAL A 628 -8.05 44.99 5.72
CA VAL A 628 -9.27 44.37 6.25
C VAL A 628 -9.26 44.37 7.78
N ARG A 629 -8.12 44.02 8.40
CA ARG A 629 -8.00 43.97 9.87
C ARG A 629 -8.08 45.36 10.52
N ALA A 630 -7.58 46.40 9.86
CA ALA A 630 -7.71 47.78 10.32
C ALA A 630 -9.18 48.23 10.46
N ARG A 631 -10.08 47.70 9.63
CA ARG A 631 -11.54 47.97 9.69
C ARG A 631 -12.24 47.22 10.81
N GLY A 632 -11.58 46.22 11.39
CA GLY A 632 -12.11 45.38 12.45
C GLY A 632 -12.75 44.09 11.98
N ASP A 633 -12.72 43.81 10.68
CA ASP A 633 -13.21 42.58 10.07
C ASP A 633 -12.24 41.42 10.30
N GLN A 634 -12.76 40.18 10.25
CA GLN A 634 -11.95 38.97 10.41
C GLN A 634 -11.30 38.57 9.09
N ALA A 635 -9.95 38.52 9.07
CA ALA A 635 -9.18 38.04 7.93
C ALA A 635 -8.27 36.87 8.33
N ILE A 636 -8.58 35.67 7.82
CA ILE A 636 -7.85 34.43 8.07
C ILE A 636 -6.91 34.15 6.91
N VAL A 637 -5.64 33.89 7.21
CA VAL A 637 -4.63 33.54 6.20
C VAL A 637 -4.09 32.14 6.44
N VAL A 638 -4.20 31.30 5.42
CA VAL A 638 -3.72 29.92 5.45
C VAL A 638 -2.75 29.63 4.31
N ALA A 639 -1.75 28.80 4.59
CA ALA A 639 -0.83 28.32 3.58
C ALA A 639 -0.60 26.80 3.69
N SER A 640 -0.19 26.18 2.60
CA SER A 640 0.02 24.73 2.51
C SER A 640 1.28 24.23 3.23
N SER A 641 2.23 25.13 3.57
CA SER A 641 3.48 24.78 4.25
C SER A 641 3.84 25.77 5.34
N GLY A 642 4.56 25.31 6.38
CA GLY A 642 5.03 26.16 7.47
C GLY A 642 6.01 27.26 7.01
N VAL A 643 6.75 27.05 5.93
CA VAL A 643 7.66 28.08 5.39
C VAL A 643 6.86 29.20 4.71
N ALA A 644 5.79 28.86 3.99
CA ALA A 644 4.93 29.85 3.35
C ALA A 644 4.17 30.71 4.37
N VAL A 645 3.78 30.11 5.50
CA VAL A 645 3.14 30.81 6.62
C VAL A 645 3.99 31.98 7.14
N LEU A 646 5.31 31.81 7.24
CA LEU A 646 6.21 32.84 7.77
C LEU A 646 6.24 34.12 6.92
N LEU A 647 5.80 34.04 5.66
CA LEU A 647 5.75 35.17 4.75
C LEU A 647 4.46 35.98 4.88
N LEU A 648 3.46 35.46 5.59
CA LEU A 648 2.12 36.04 5.70
C LEU A 648 1.84 36.47 7.14
N LYS A 649 1.38 37.70 7.33
CA LYS A 649 1.07 38.27 8.64
C LYS A 649 -0.07 37.48 9.29
N GLY A 650 0.24 36.76 10.37
CA GLY A 650 -0.74 35.89 11.02
C GLY A 650 -1.01 34.57 10.30
N GLY A 651 -0.09 34.13 9.43
CA GLY A 651 -0.22 32.88 8.69
C GLY A 651 -0.41 31.67 9.59
N HIS A 652 -1.25 30.74 9.16
CA HIS A 652 -1.36 29.41 9.73
C HIS A 652 -1.27 28.36 8.64
N THR A 653 -0.86 27.14 9.01
CA THR A 653 -0.93 26.05 8.02
C THR A 653 -2.38 25.65 7.82
N ALA A 654 -2.75 25.26 6.60
CA ALA A 654 -4.12 24.79 6.32
C ALA A 654 -4.53 23.68 7.32
N HIS A 655 -3.63 22.73 7.61
CA HIS A 655 -3.82 21.64 8.57
C HIS A 655 -3.98 22.06 10.05
N SER A 656 -3.50 23.25 10.44
CA SER A 656 -3.66 23.75 11.81
C SER A 656 -4.96 24.54 11.98
N THR A 657 -5.46 25.13 10.90
CA THR A 657 -6.64 26.00 10.91
C THR A 657 -7.92 25.21 10.66
N PHE A 658 -7.89 24.30 9.67
CA PHE A 658 -8.98 23.43 9.25
C PHE A 658 -8.57 21.97 9.47
#